data_AF-A0A1I1VMK9-F1
#
_entry.id   AF-A0A1I1VMK9-F1
#
_cell.length_a   1.000
_cell.length_b   1.000
_cell.length_c   1.000
_cell.angle_alpha   90.00
_cell.angle_beta   90.00
_cell.angle_gamma   90.00
#
_symmetry.space_group_name_H-M   'P 1'
#
loop_
_entity.id
_entity.type
_entity.pdbx_description
1 polymer ?
#
loop_
_entity_poly.entity_id
_entity_poly.type
_entity_poly.pdbx_seq_one_letter_code
_entity_poly.pdbx_strand_id
1 'polypeptide(L)'
;MSAPRPVSRGMVWILVLAWVALMLPILFLASVPTSVTVQALLAIVTCAVLFTLKPFVRASLPMRFVVLAVASVFVLRYWIWRLVDTLPSLDDPLSLAPAILLFAAETFTVGLFFLTALITADPVDHPPPPRLKLSDVPSVDILVPSYNESDELLAVTLAAAKNVTYPEEKKRLVLCDDGGTDQRCAHSDPAIAQASRERRARLQALCEELGVIYTTRARNESAKAGNLNAALQHIDGELVLILDADHVPTRDILTRTVGYFSENPRLFLVQTPHFFTNRDPIERNLALPEVCPSENEMFYSEIHRGLDRLGGAFFCGSAAILRRRALDEVGGIAGETITEDAETALEIHSRGWESMYLEHAMVAGLQPETFASFIQQRGRWATGMIQMLILKNPIFRRGLSLTQRVCYLNSMSFWLFPVVRTIFLASPLLYLFFGLEIFVVTSEEVLAYILPYLLIGFMVQNALFSNVRWPQISEVYEIAQTPYILRAVIGTVMRPRAATFKVTAKDDELDHAFLSPIYLPLVVLTGLLLAGVIAGVIRWIAFPGDRAVVQIVGAWNVYNFLLAAFALRAVFERPWRLVKPRTAVSAPARLAVEDGATAFDVTIIAATANAVQLQLDSELRGADGRDWQNSGWEGKAASLTPILPKTPELEQPLPVVIEDIRTGVDGISLGVTVASEHMVPASRLAATIVYGDSSRWHFFRKVRSQGSTLLAGLAYILGKSLVSIPMSALDFLREPARRRRQLAADLTIPEDAFAQATREQEEPKPPEPEKTRPARSEYLEIED
;
A
#
# COMPACT_ATOMS: atom_id res chain seq x y z
N MET A 1 -27.21 1.95 -26.45
CA MET A 1 -27.43 0.49 -26.30
C MET A 1 -28.50 0.31 -25.23
N SER A 2 -29.61 -0.34 -25.55
CA SER A 2 -30.68 -0.62 -24.57
C SER A 2 -30.12 -1.47 -23.44
N ALA A 3 -30.31 -1.04 -22.18
CA ALA A 3 -29.98 -1.85 -21.02
C ALA A 3 -30.64 -3.24 -21.15
N PRO A 4 -29.92 -4.35 -20.93
CA PRO A 4 -30.51 -5.67 -21.01
C PRO A 4 -31.70 -5.76 -20.05
N ARG A 5 -32.83 -6.30 -20.54
CA ARG A 5 -34.02 -6.49 -19.70
C ARG A 5 -33.64 -7.30 -18.47
N PRO A 6 -34.06 -6.88 -17.25
CA PRO A 6 -33.73 -7.62 -16.04
C PRO A 6 -34.29 -9.04 -16.15
N VAL A 7 -33.42 -10.03 -15.95
CA VAL A 7 -33.80 -11.44 -15.91
C VAL A 7 -34.80 -11.63 -14.76
N SER A 8 -35.94 -12.27 -15.02
CA SER A 8 -36.95 -12.46 -13.97
C SER A 8 -36.38 -13.31 -12.83
N ARG A 9 -36.81 -13.06 -11.58
CA ARG A 9 -36.37 -13.85 -10.42
C ARG A 9 -36.58 -15.36 -10.64
N GLY A 10 -37.67 -15.74 -11.30
CA GLY A 10 -37.94 -17.13 -11.66
C GLY A 10 -36.89 -17.72 -12.61
N MET A 11 -36.48 -16.98 -13.64
CA MET A 11 -35.42 -17.40 -14.55
C MET A 11 -34.06 -17.52 -13.85
N VAL A 12 -33.73 -16.61 -12.94
CA VAL A 12 -32.51 -16.72 -12.12
C VAL A 12 -32.50 -18.02 -11.31
N TRP A 13 -33.62 -18.37 -10.65
CA TRP A 13 -33.71 -19.63 -9.91
C TRP A 13 -33.60 -20.86 -10.81
N ILE A 14 -34.20 -20.84 -12.00
CA ILE A 14 -34.05 -21.91 -12.98
C ILE A 14 -32.58 -22.07 -13.39
N LEU A 15 -31.88 -20.97 -13.67
CA LEU A 15 -30.45 -21.01 -14.03
C LEU A 15 -29.59 -21.54 -12.87
N VAL A 16 -29.88 -21.14 -11.64
CA VAL A 16 -29.18 -21.65 -10.44
C VAL A 16 -29.43 -23.14 -10.26
N LEU A 17 -30.68 -23.60 -10.37
CA LEU A 17 -31.02 -25.02 -10.24
C LEU A 17 -30.38 -25.85 -11.37
N ALA A 18 -30.39 -25.35 -12.60
CA ALA A 18 -29.72 -25.99 -13.73
C ALA A 18 -28.20 -26.06 -13.50
N TRP A 19 -27.58 -24.99 -13.01
CA TRP A 19 -26.15 -24.96 -12.68
C TRP A 19 -25.81 -25.97 -11.58
N VAL A 20 -26.60 -26.03 -10.49
CA VAL A 20 -26.42 -27.02 -9.42
C VAL A 20 -26.59 -28.45 -9.95
N ALA A 21 -27.61 -28.69 -10.77
CA ALA A 21 -27.85 -30.00 -11.38
C ALA A 21 -26.68 -30.44 -12.29
N LEU A 22 -26.05 -29.52 -13.02
CA LEU A 22 -24.85 -29.79 -13.83
C LEU A 22 -23.58 -29.96 -13.00
N MET A 23 -23.50 -29.36 -11.80
CA MET A 23 -22.37 -29.55 -10.90
C MET A 23 -22.33 -30.96 -10.28
N LEU A 24 -23.48 -31.59 -10.05
CA LEU A 24 -23.54 -32.96 -9.49
C LEU A 24 -22.75 -34.00 -10.32
N PRO A 25 -22.96 -34.16 -11.63
CA PRO A 25 -22.16 -35.09 -12.44
C PRO A 25 -20.69 -34.67 -12.53
N ILE A 26 -20.38 -33.36 -12.51
CA ILE A 26 -18.98 -32.88 -12.51
C ILE A 26 -18.27 -33.28 -11.21
N LEU A 27 -18.91 -33.09 -10.06
CA LEU A 27 -18.39 -33.51 -8.75
C LEU A 27 -18.22 -35.02 -8.68
N PHE A 28 -19.20 -35.77 -9.18
CA PHE A 28 -19.10 -37.22 -9.28
C PHE A 28 -17.88 -37.61 -10.12
N LEU A 29 -17.75 -37.10 -11.34
CA LEU A 29 -16.62 -37.39 -12.22
C LEU A 29 -15.29 -37.00 -11.59
N ALA A 30 -15.22 -35.83 -10.92
CA ALA A 30 -14.03 -35.37 -10.21
C ALA A 30 -13.63 -36.30 -9.06
N SER A 31 -14.61 -36.97 -8.42
CA SER A 31 -14.38 -37.91 -7.33
C SER A 31 -14.02 -39.33 -7.77
N VAL A 32 -14.19 -39.68 -9.05
CA VAL A 32 -13.89 -41.04 -9.54
C VAL A 32 -12.38 -41.30 -9.41
N PRO A 33 -11.97 -42.33 -8.65
CA PRO A 33 -10.58 -42.76 -8.58
C PRO A 33 -10.11 -43.23 -9.96
N THR A 34 -8.93 -42.78 -10.38
CA THR A 34 -8.36 -43.10 -11.69
C THR A 34 -6.95 -43.62 -11.54
N SER A 35 -6.51 -44.48 -12.46
CA SER A 35 -5.10 -44.86 -12.52
C SER A 35 -4.21 -43.63 -12.76
N VAL A 36 -2.97 -43.69 -12.28
CA VAL A 36 -2.01 -42.58 -12.40
C VAL A 36 -1.80 -42.18 -13.87
N THR A 37 -1.78 -43.14 -14.79
CA THR A 37 -1.67 -42.88 -16.24
C THR A 37 -2.85 -42.08 -16.78
N VAL A 38 -4.08 -42.43 -16.39
CA VAL A 38 -5.29 -41.70 -16.83
C VAL A 38 -5.28 -40.29 -16.26
N GLN A 39 -4.94 -40.13 -14.98
CA GLN A 39 -4.81 -38.82 -14.37
C GLN A 39 -3.72 -37.98 -15.06
N ALA A 40 -2.56 -38.57 -15.38
CA ALA A 40 -1.48 -37.87 -16.08
C ALA A 40 -1.92 -37.38 -17.46
N LEU A 41 -2.71 -38.19 -18.20
CA LEU A 41 -3.30 -37.76 -19.46
C LEU A 41 -4.27 -36.58 -19.25
N LEU A 42 -5.16 -36.66 -18.26
CA LEU A 42 -6.07 -35.57 -17.91
C LEU A 42 -5.31 -34.28 -17.56
N ALA A 43 -4.21 -34.41 -16.81
CA ALA A 43 -3.33 -33.31 -16.45
C ALA A 43 -2.70 -32.65 -17.69
N ILE A 44 -2.10 -33.44 -18.59
CA ILE A 44 -1.48 -32.94 -19.81
C ILE A 44 -2.51 -32.22 -20.69
N VAL A 45 -3.67 -32.84 -20.91
CA VAL A 45 -4.75 -32.25 -21.71
C VAL A 45 -5.25 -30.95 -21.07
N THR A 46 -5.49 -30.94 -19.76
CA THR A 46 -5.95 -29.75 -19.02
C THR A 46 -4.91 -28.62 -19.14
N CYS A 47 -3.64 -28.91 -18.89
CA CYS A 47 -2.56 -27.93 -19.04
C CYS A 47 -2.46 -27.39 -20.46
N ALA A 48 -2.58 -28.24 -21.49
CA ALA A 48 -2.56 -27.81 -22.89
C ALA A 48 -3.75 -26.91 -23.24
N VAL A 49 -4.95 -27.27 -22.78
CA VAL A 49 -6.17 -26.45 -22.95
C VAL A 49 -6.01 -25.10 -22.25
N LEU A 50 -5.56 -25.06 -21.01
CA LEU A 50 -5.38 -23.80 -20.29
C LEU A 50 -4.29 -22.93 -20.92
N PHE A 51 -3.18 -23.53 -21.32
CA PHE A 51 -2.09 -22.80 -21.99
C PHE A 51 -2.55 -22.16 -23.30
N THR A 52 -3.35 -22.88 -24.09
CA THR A 52 -3.88 -22.39 -25.38
C THR A 52 -4.98 -21.34 -25.20
N LEU A 53 -5.84 -21.47 -24.18
CA LEU A 53 -6.94 -20.53 -23.94
C LEU A 53 -6.51 -19.27 -23.17
N LYS A 54 -5.43 -19.35 -22.39
CA LYS A 54 -4.93 -18.26 -21.53
C LYS A 54 -4.79 -16.90 -22.22
N PRO A 55 -4.26 -16.77 -23.46
CA PRO A 55 -4.17 -15.48 -24.14
C PRO A 55 -5.52 -14.78 -24.37
N PHE A 56 -6.62 -15.55 -24.44
CA PHE A 56 -7.96 -15.03 -24.73
C PHE A 56 -8.74 -14.63 -23.47
N VAL A 57 -8.24 -14.95 -22.27
CA VAL A 57 -8.94 -14.74 -20.99
C VAL A 57 -9.30 -13.28 -20.74
N ARG A 58 -8.46 -12.34 -21.16
CA ARG A 58 -8.74 -10.90 -21.02
C ARG A 58 -9.58 -10.31 -22.15
N ALA A 59 -9.50 -10.91 -23.35
CA ALA A 59 -10.21 -10.42 -24.52
C ALA A 59 -11.65 -10.94 -24.60
N SER A 60 -11.96 -12.06 -23.94
CA SER A 60 -13.25 -12.74 -24.05
C SER A 60 -13.71 -13.27 -22.70
N LEU A 61 -14.80 -12.69 -22.20
CA LEU A 61 -15.44 -13.11 -20.94
C LEU A 61 -15.86 -14.60 -20.98
N PRO A 62 -16.49 -15.14 -22.05
CA PRO A 62 -16.75 -16.58 -22.14
C PRO A 62 -15.49 -17.44 -21.99
N MET A 63 -14.36 -17.05 -22.59
CA MET A 63 -13.10 -17.78 -22.46
C MET A 63 -12.55 -17.75 -21.03
N ARG A 64 -12.70 -16.61 -20.33
CA ARG A 64 -12.38 -16.48 -18.91
C ARG A 64 -13.16 -17.50 -18.08
N PHE A 65 -14.46 -17.59 -18.26
CA PHE A 65 -15.29 -18.58 -17.57
C PHE A 65 -14.89 -20.02 -17.89
N VAL A 66 -14.59 -20.35 -19.16
CA VAL A 66 -14.12 -21.68 -19.56
C VAL A 66 -12.80 -22.04 -18.86
N VAL A 67 -11.82 -21.14 -18.86
CA VAL A 67 -10.52 -21.35 -18.19
C VAL A 67 -10.71 -21.58 -16.69
N LEU A 68 -11.53 -20.75 -16.04
CA LEU A 68 -11.81 -20.91 -14.61
C LEU A 68 -12.53 -22.22 -14.31
N ALA A 69 -13.50 -22.63 -15.14
CA ALA A 69 -14.24 -23.87 -14.96
C ALA A 69 -13.35 -25.11 -15.16
N VAL A 70 -12.55 -25.15 -16.22
CA VAL A 70 -11.62 -26.25 -16.49
C VAL A 70 -10.59 -26.39 -15.38
N ALA A 71 -10.00 -25.29 -14.92
CA ALA A 71 -9.08 -25.30 -13.80
C ALA A 71 -9.76 -25.77 -12.50
N SER A 72 -10.98 -25.29 -12.24
CA SER A 72 -11.78 -25.65 -11.06
C SER A 72 -12.01 -27.15 -10.94
N VAL A 73 -12.34 -27.82 -12.04
CA VAL A 73 -12.53 -29.28 -12.05
C VAL A 73 -11.25 -29.99 -11.66
N PHE A 74 -10.10 -29.57 -12.19
CA PHE A 74 -8.82 -30.18 -11.86
C PHE A 74 -8.42 -29.95 -10.39
N VAL A 75 -8.65 -28.74 -9.88
CA VAL A 75 -8.43 -28.40 -8.46
C VAL A 75 -9.31 -29.25 -7.55
N LEU A 76 -10.57 -29.48 -7.91
CA LEU A 76 -11.46 -30.39 -7.16
C LEU A 76 -10.96 -31.83 -7.19
N ARG A 77 -10.51 -32.35 -8.34
CA ARG A 77 -9.89 -33.67 -8.44
C ARG A 77 -8.69 -33.80 -7.51
N TYR A 78 -7.79 -32.82 -7.53
CA TYR A 78 -6.63 -32.77 -6.64
C TYR A 78 -7.04 -32.78 -5.17
N TRP A 79 -7.99 -31.94 -4.79
CA TRP A 79 -8.44 -31.82 -3.39
C TRP A 79 -9.10 -33.10 -2.89
N ILE A 80 -9.93 -33.75 -3.71
CA ILE A 80 -10.55 -35.04 -3.38
C ILE A 80 -9.47 -36.12 -3.23
N TRP A 81 -8.56 -36.23 -4.19
CA TRP A 81 -7.42 -37.17 -4.11
C TRP A 81 -6.58 -36.94 -2.84
N ARG A 82 -6.29 -35.68 -2.48
CA ARG A 82 -5.60 -35.36 -1.22
C ARG A 82 -6.36 -35.88 0.00
N LEU A 83 -7.68 -35.72 0.03
CA LEU A 83 -8.53 -36.16 1.13
C LEU A 83 -8.60 -37.69 1.27
N VAL A 84 -8.70 -38.42 0.15
CA VAL A 84 -9.01 -39.85 0.18
C VAL A 84 -7.78 -40.76 0.15
N ASP A 85 -6.72 -40.36 -0.56
CA ASP A 85 -5.63 -41.29 -0.92
C ASP A 85 -4.28 -40.96 -0.25
N THR A 86 -4.12 -39.75 0.30
CA THR A 86 -2.79 -39.23 0.68
C THR A 86 -2.57 -38.99 2.17
N LEU A 87 -3.61 -39.14 2.99
CA LEU A 87 -3.53 -38.99 4.44
C LEU A 87 -2.94 -40.25 5.09
N PRO A 88 -2.05 -40.12 6.09
CA PRO A 88 -1.50 -41.27 6.83
C PRO A 88 -2.58 -42.09 7.55
N SER A 89 -2.25 -43.34 7.91
CA SER A 89 -3.14 -44.19 8.70
C SER A 89 -3.42 -43.57 10.08
N LEU A 90 -4.59 -43.88 10.64
CA LEU A 90 -4.94 -43.56 12.03
C LEU A 90 -3.98 -44.20 13.05
N ASP A 91 -3.25 -45.23 12.65
CA ASP A 91 -2.27 -45.93 13.48
C ASP A 91 -0.95 -45.15 13.64
N ASP A 92 -0.69 -44.11 12.83
CA ASP A 92 0.44 -43.19 12.98
C ASP A 92 -0.03 -41.76 13.33
N PRO A 93 -0.41 -41.51 14.60
CA PRO A 93 -0.91 -40.21 15.02
C PRO A 93 0.13 -39.09 14.94
N LEU A 94 1.44 -39.42 14.99
CA LEU A 94 2.52 -38.43 14.96
C LEU A 94 2.69 -37.82 13.57
N SER A 95 2.54 -38.61 12.50
CA SER A 95 2.52 -38.09 11.13
C SER A 95 1.14 -37.58 10.73
N LEU A 96 0.06 -38.20 11.21
CA LEU A 96 -1.31 -37.81 10.87
C LEU A 96 -1.67 -36.39 11.34
N ALA A 97 -1.31 -36.00 12.57
CA ALA A 97 -1.64 -34.67 13.09
C ALA A 97 -1.09 -33.51 12.22
N PRO A 98 0.21 -33.46 11.88
CA PRO A 98 0.72 -32.47 10.93
C PRO A 98 0.23 -32.67 9.49
N ALA A 99 -0.10 -33.89 9.06
CA ALA A 99 -0.74 -34.13 7.76
C ALA A 99 -2.12 -33.47 7.67
N ILE A 100 -2.94 -33.59 8.71
CA ILE A 100 -4.24 -32.91 8.82
C ILE A 100 -4.05 -31.39 8.80
N LEU A 101 -3.03 -30.85 9.49
CA LEU A 101 -2.74 -29.43 9.48
C LEU A 101 -2.34 -28.93 8.07
N LEU A 102 -1.51 -29.69 7.36
CA LEU A 102 -1.15 -29.40 5.97
C LEU A 102 -2.38 -29.46 5.06
N PHE A 103 -3.20 -30.50 5.17
CA PHE A 103 -4.44 -30.65 4.41
C PHE A 103 -5.45 -29.53 4.71
N ALA A 104 -5.55 -29.06 5.95
CA ALA A 104 -6.39 -27.93 6.33
C ALA A 104 -5.89 -26.62 5.69
N ALA A 105 -4.58 -26.39 5.67
CA ALA A 105 -3.98 -25.25 4.98
C ALA A 105 -4.23 -25.31 3.47
N GLU A 106 -4.07 -26.47 2.84
CA GLU A 106 -4.38 -26.67 1.42
C GLU A 106 -5.87 -26.45 1.12
N THR A 107 -6.76 -27.02 1.95
CA THR A 107 -8.21 -26.84 1.84
C THR A 107 -8.58 -25.35 1.93
N PHE A 108 -7.96 -24.61 2.83
CA PHE A 108 -8.12 -23.17 2.93
C PHE A 108 -7.68 -22.46 1.64
N THR A 109 -6.52 -22.80 1.07
CA THR A 109 -6.06 -22.20 -0.19
C THR A 109 -6.94 -22.56 -1.38
N VAL A 110 -7.45 -23.79 -1.45
CA VAL A 110 -8.42 -24.22 -2.46
C VAL A 110 -9.72 -23.43 -2.32
N GLY A 111 -10.21 -23.24 -1.09
CA GLY A 111 -11.35 -22.36 -0.81
C GLY A 111 -11.10 -20.92 -1.28
N LEU A 112 -9.93 -20.36 -0.98
CA LEU A 112 -9.56 -19.01 -1.39
C LEU A 112 -9.41 -18.89 -2.92
N PHE A 113 -8.93 -19.94 -3.59
CA PHE A 113 -8.89 -20.04 -5.05
C PHE A 113 -10.31 -19.91 -5.63
N PHE A 114 -11.28 -20.67 -5.11
CA PHE A 114 -12.67 -20.59 -5.57
C PHE A 114 -13.31 -19.23 -5.30
N LEU A 115 -13.12 -18.66 -4.11
CA LEU A 115 -13.62 -17.33 -3.78
C LEU A 115 -13.05 -16.26 -4.73
N THR A 116 -11.73 -16.30 -4.95
CA THR A 116 -11.06 -15.34 -5.82
C THR A 116 -11.45 -15.54 -7.28
N ALA A 117 -11.62 -16.78 -7.74
CA ALA A 117 -12.11 -17.08 -9.08
C ALA A 117 -13.51 -16.53 -9.31
N LEU A 118 -14.41 -16.63 -8.32
CA LEU A 118 -15.75 -16.07 -8.38
C LEU A 118 -15.74 -14.54 -8.42
N ILE A 119 -14.96 -13.91 -7.54
CA ILE A 119 -14.84 -12.45 -7.46
C ILE A 119 -14.26 -11.89 -8.76
N THR A 120 -13.21 -12.53 -9.28
CA THR A 120 -12.52 -12.07 -10.49
C THR A 120 -13.09 -12.70 -11.77
N ALA A 121 -14.30 -13.25 -11.75
CA ALA A 121 -14.90 -13.83 -12.95
C ALA A 121 -15.28 -12.77 -13.99
N ASP A 122 -15.87 -11.65 -13.53
CA ASP A 122 -16.45 -10.59 -14.37
C ASP A 122 -16.17 -9.19 -13.76
N PRO A 123 -14.89 -8.74 -13.72
CA PRO A 123 -14.56 -7.43 -13.15
C PRO A 123 -15.25 -6.32 -13.92
N VAL A 124 -15.95 -5.42 -13.20
CA VAL A 124 -16.74 -4.36 -13.83
C VAL A 124 -15.88 -3.14 -14.17
N ASP A 125 -16.22 -2.47 -15.28
CA ASP A 125 -15.78 -1.11 -15.61
C ASP A 125 -17.02 -0.23 -15.67
N HIS A 126 -16.96 0.92 -15.00
CA HIS A 126 -18.07 1.89 -15.04
C HIS A 126 -17.85 2.92 -16.14
N PRO A 127 -18.92 3.35 -16.83
CA PRO A 127 -18.85 4.49 -17.73
C PRO A 127 -18.55 5.77 -16.92
N PRO A 128 -18.03 6.83 -17.54
CA PRO A 128 -17.85 8.12 -16.88
C PRO A 128 -19.15 8.62 -16.22
N PRO A 129 -19.05 9.40 -15.12
CA PRO A 129 -20.24 9.87 -14.42
C PRO A 129 -21.10 10.77 -15.31
N PRO A 130 -22.40 10.87 -15.00
CA PRO A 130 -23.29 11.80 -15.69
C PRO A 130 -22.83 13.24 -15.49
N ARG A 131 -23.06 14.07 -16.51
CA ARG A 131 -22.84 15.52 -16.40
C ARG A 131 -23.97 16.15 -15.61
N LEU A 132 -23.64 16.77 -14.49
CA LEU A 132 -24.58 17.54 -13.67
C LEU A 132 -24.58 19.02 -14.08
N LYS A 133 -25.72 19.68 -13.93
CA LYS A 133 -25.77 21.15 -13.95
C LYS A 133 -25.13 21.69 -12.67
N LEU A 134 -24.52 22.86 -12.73
CA LEU A 134 -23.89 23.50 -11.56
C LEU A 134 -24.89 23.72 -10.40
N SER A 135 -26.17 23.97 -10.71
CA SER A 135 -27.24 24.09 -9.69
C SER A 135 -27.53 22.79 -8.94
N ASP A 136 -27.24 21.64 -9.56
CA ASP A 136 -27.68 20.32 -9.12
C ASP A 136 -26.54 19.53 -8.46
N VAL A 137 -25.34 20.13 -8.34
CA VAL A 137 -24.22 19.47 -7.68
C VAL A 137 -24.42 19.48 -6.15
N PRO A 138 -24.19 18.35 -5.47
CA PRO A 138 -24.31 18.26 -4.02
C PRO A 138 -23.24 19.08 -3.31
N SER A 139 -23.45 19.45 -2.04
CA SER A 139 -22.35 19.96 -1.21
C SER A 139 -21.38 18.83 -0.83
N VAL A 140 -20.08 19.15 -0.76
CA VAL A 140 -19.02 18.19 -0.44
C VAL A 140 -18.11 18.73 0.66
N ASP A 141 -17.98 17.99 1.75
CA ASP A 141 -16.93 18.22 2.75
C ASP A 141 -15.70 17.34 2.45
N ILE A 142 -14.53 17.95 2.33
CA ILE A 142 -13.25 17.28 2.13
C ILE A 142 -12.53 17.23 3.47
N LEU A 143 -12.31 16.03 4.00
CA LEU A 143 -11.68 15.79 5.30
C LEU A 143 -10.28 15.22 5.12
N VAL A 144 -9.31 15.87 5.76
CA VAL A 144 -7.91 15.43 5.82
C VAL A 144 -7.54 15.17 7.28
N PRO A 145 -7.57 13.91 7.78
CA PRO A 145 -7.14 13.61 9.13
C PRO A 145 -5.61 13.51 9.21
N SER A 146 -5.04 14.07 10.27
CA SER A 146 -3.60 14.06 10.55
C SER A 146 -3.32 13.80 12.03
N TYR A 147 -2.15 13.21 12.32
CA TYR A 147 -1.67 12.98 13.68
C TYR A 147 -0.23 13.47 13.90
N ASN A 148 0.70 13.04 13.04
CA ASN A 148 2.13 13.37 13.15
C ASN A 148 2.78 13.73 11.81
N GLU A 149 1.99 13.91 10.76
CA GLU A 149 2.51 14.35 9.47
C GLU A 149 3.08 15.77 9.54
N SER A 150 4.15 15.99 8.79
CA SER A 150 4.85 17.27 8.75
C SER A 150 4.01 18.36 8.07
N ASP A 151 4.36 19.61 8.36
CA ASP A 151 3.64 20.78 7.87
C ASP A 151 3.81 20.89 6.34
N GLU A 152 4.97 20.50 5.81
CA GLU A 152 5.28 20.46 4.37
C GLU A 152 4.39 19.48 3.61
N LEU A 153 4.22 18.27 4.15
CA LEU A 153 3.38 17.25 3.55
C LEU A 153 1.93 17.70 3.56
N LEU A 154 1.45 18.24 4.69
CA LEU A 154 0.08 18.77 4.80
C LEU A 154 -0.16 19.95 3.87
N ALA A 155 0.81 20.86 3.72
CA ALA A 155 0.69 22.03 2.85
C ALA A 155 0.41 21.63 1.39
N VAL A 156 1.09 20.61 0.86
CA VAL A 156 0.87 20.09 -0.50
C VAL A 156 -0.51 19.44 -0.62
N THR A 157 -0.89 18.56 0.32
CA THR A 157 -2.19 17.87 0.28
C THR A 157 -3.35 18.85 0.38
N LEU A 158 -3.29 19.81 1.30
CA LEU A 158 -4.32 20.83 1.49
C LEU A 158 -4.39 21.79 0.29
N ALA A 159 -3.24 22.19 -0.28
CA ALA A 159 -3.23 23.01 -1.50
C ALA A 159 -3.87 22.27 -2.69
N ALA A 160 -3.57 20.99 -2.87
CA ALA A 160 -4.19 20.17 -3.92
C ALA A 160 -5.69 19.98 -3.69
N ALA A 161 -6.11 19.69 -2.45
CA ALA A 161 -7.52 19.56 -2.08
C ALA A 161 -8.29 20.88 -2.30
N LYS A 162 -7.68 22.03 -2.02
CA LYS A 162 -8.24 23.35 -2.32
C LYS A 162 -8.41 23.56 -3.83
N ASN A 163 -7.48 23.06 -4.64
CA ASN A 163 -7.49 23.16 -6.11
C ASN A 163 -8.41 22.17 -6.82
N VAL A 164 -9.13 21.30 -6.09
CA VAL A 164 -10.14 20.40 -6.65
C VAL A 164 -11.22 21.20 -7.38
N THR A 165 -11.51 20.80 -8.61
CA THR A 165 -12.44 21.49 -9.50
C THR A 165 -13.87 21.27 -9.03
N TYR A 166 -14.44 22.29 -8.39
CA TYR A 166 -15.81 22.30 -7.86
C TYR A 166 -16.23 23.75 -7.57
N PRO A 167 -17.54 24.08 -7.55
CA PRO A 167 -17.98 25.39 -7.08
C PRO A 167 -17.52 25.63 -5.64
N GLU A 168 -16.89 26.78 -5.37
CA GLU A 168 -16.29 27.09 -4.06
C GLU A 168 -17.34 27.11 -2.94
N GLU A 169 -18.56 27.54 -3.24
CA GLU A 169 -19.70 27.55 -2.31
C GLU A 169 -20.26 26.15 -2.02
N LYS A 170 -19.85 25.13 -2.81
CA LYS A 170 -20.29 23.74 -2.69
C LYS A 170 -19.21 22.81 -2.16
N LYS A 171 -17.97 23.27 -1.95
CA LYS A 171 -16.93 22.47 -1.28
C LYS A 171 -16.43 23.16 -0.02
N ARG A 172 -16.16 22.36 1.00
CA ARG A 172 -15.53 22.81 2.24
C ARG A 172 -14.34 21.91 2.53
N LEU A 173 -13.18 22.49 2.84
CA LEU A 173 -11.97 21.72 3.16
C LEU A 173 -11.67 21.85 4.66
N VAL A 174 -11.45 20.71 5.31
CA VAL A 174 -11.25 20.60 6.75
C VAL A 174 -10.03 19.74 7.05
N LEU A 175 -9.07 20.33 7.77
CA LEU A 175 -7.99 19.59 8.42
C LEU A 175 -8.48 19.10 9.79
N CYS A 176 -8.33 17.81 10.06
CA CYS A 176 -8.72 17.18 11.33
C CYS A 176 -7.45 16.76 12.07
N ASP A 177 -6.99 17.54 13.06
CA ASP A 177 -5.70 17.35 13.72
C ASP A 177 -5.83 16.66 15.09
N ASP A 178 -5.36 15.41 15.18
CA ASP A 178 -5.22 14.64 16.42
C ASP A 178 -3.86 14.85 17.11
N GLY A 179 -2.92 15.55 16.47
CA GLY A 179 -1.63 15.92 17.03
C GLY A 179 -1.71 17.08 18.02
N GLY A 180 -2.64 18.02 17.78
CA GLY A 180 -2.86 19.24 18.55
C GLY A 180 -4.10 19.24 19.47
N THR A 181 -4.61 18.08 19.89
CA THR A 181 -5.78 17.99 20.77
C THR A 181 -5.57 18.68 22.12
N ASP A 182 -6.65 19.06 22.79
CA ASP A 182 -6.58 19.68 24.12
C ASP A 182 -5.87 18.75 25.12
N GLN A 183 -6.15 17.44 25.05
CA GLN A 183 -5.45 16.42 25.83
C GLN A 183 -3.94 16.41 25.59
N ARG A 184 -3.48 16.52 24.34
CA ARG A 184 -2.06 16.53 24.02
C ARG A 184 -1.38 17.85 24.40
N CYS A 185 -2.04 18.98 24.19
CA CYS A 185 -1.54 20.30 24.63
C CYS A 185 -1.50 20.44 26.16
N ALA A 186 -2.27 19.64 26.89
CA ALA A 186 -2.28 19.53 28.35
C ALA A 186 -1.63 18.24 28.86
N HIS A 187 -0.79 17.59 28.05
CA HIS A 187 -0.12 16.35 28.44
C HIS A 187 0.77 16.55 29.68
N SER A 188 0.88 15.53 30.55
CA SER A 188 1.67 15.61 31.78
C SER A 188 3.18 15.74 31.56
N ASP A 189 3.64 15.28 30.39
CA ASP A 189 5.01 15.49 29.90
C ASP A 189 5.11 16.88 29.23
N PRO A 190 5.89 17.83 29.78
CA PRO A 190 6.03 19.17 29.23
C PRO A 190 6.54 19.20 27.79
N ALA A 191 7.39 18.24 27.38
CA ALA A 191 7.92 18.21 26.01
C ALA A 191 6.82 17.86 25.00
N ILE A 192 5.98 16.88 25.32
CA ILE A 192 4.82 16.51 24.48
C ILE A 192 3.82 17.65 24.44
N ALA A 193 3.55 18.29 25.58
CA ALA A 193 2.61 19.41 25.66
C ALA A 193 3.08 20.59 24.80
N GLN A 194 4.36 20.97 24.90
CA GLN A 194 4.93 22.06 24.12
C GLN A 194 4.91 21.75 22.63
N ALA A 195 5.41 20.58 22.21
CA ALA A 195 5.41 20.17 20.81
C ALA A 195 4.00 20.15 20.20
N SER A 196 2.99 19.72 20.98
CA SER A 196 1.60 19.68 20.52
C SER A 196 0.97 21.08 20.41
N ARG A 197 1.33 22.02 21.29
CA ARG A 197 0.90 23.44 21.20
C ARG A 197 1.52 24.13 20.00
N GLU A 198 2.81 23.91 19.77
CA GLU A 198 3.52 24.47 18.62
C GLU A 198 2.96 23.93 17.31
N ARG A 199 2.73 22.61 17.22
CA ARG A 199 2.04 22.00 16.08
C ARG A 199 0.69 22.65 15.84
N ARG A 200 -0.14 22.76 16.88
CA ARG A 200 -1.48 23.36 16.77
C ARG A 200 -1.41 24.78 16.21
N ALA A 201 -0.51 25.60 16.74
CA ALA A 201 -0.33 26.98 16.26
C ALA A 201 0.13 27.03 14.80
N ARG A 202 1.13 26.22 14.41
CA ARG A 202 1.63 26.16 13.03
C ARG A 202 0.57 25.68 12.04
N LEU A 203 -0.19 24.64 12.39
CA LEU A 203 -1.24 24.12 11.52
C LEU A 203 -2.46 25.04 11.43
N GLN A 204 -2.77 25.79 12.49
CA GLN A 204 -3.79 26.84 12.44
C GLN A 204 -3.38 27.96 11.49
N ALA A 205 -2.13 28.43 11.57
CA ALA A 205 -1.59 29.44 10.65
C ALA A 205 -1.58 28.95 9.20
N LEU A 206 -1.12 27.71 8.96
CA LEU A 206 -1.16 27.08 7.64
C LEU A 206 -2.58 26.98 7.07
N CYS A 207 -3.55 26.61 7.91
CA CYS A 207 -4.95 26.54 7.50
C CYS A 207 -5.52 27.92 7.18
N GLU A 208 -5.18 28.94 7.97
CA GLU A 208 -5.60 30.33 7.71
C GLU A 208 -5.07 30.83 6.36
N GLU A 209 -3.78 30.61 6.08
CA GLU A 209 -3.15 31.02 4.81
C GLU A 209 -3.72 30.29 3.58
N LEU A 210 -4.11 29.01 3.74
CA LEU A 210 -4.72 28.22 2.67
C LEU A 210 -6.25 28.42 2.56
N GLY A 211 -6.89 29.10 3.51
CA GLY A 211 -8.34 29.22 3.58
C GLY A 211 -9.02 27.87 3.83
N VAL A 212 -8.48 27.10 4.78
CA VAL A 212 -8.92 25.76 5.21
C VAL A 212 -9.45 25.83 6.64
N ILE A 213 -10.47 25.03 6.94
CA ILE A 213 -11.00 24.94 8.31
C ILE A 213 -10.10 23.99 9.12
N TYR A 214 -9.52 24.51 10.20
CA TYR A 214 -8.84 23.69 11.20
C TYR A 214 -9.84 23.15 12.22
N THR A 215 -9.80 21.84 12.48
CA THR A 215 -10.57 21.20 13.55
C THR A 215 -9.68 20.31 14.40
N THR A 216 -10.02 20.23 15.69
CA THR A 216 -9.42 19.31 16.65
C THR A 216 -10.48 18.94 17.69
N ARG A 217 -10.10 18.20 18.73
CA ARG A 217 -11.01 17.66 19.75
C ARG A 217 -10.39 17.65 21.14
N ALA A 218 -11.25 17.46 22.14
CA ALA A 218 -10.83 17.45 23.53
C ALA A 218 -9.93 16.26 23.90
N ARG A 219 -10.20 15.05 23.36
CA ARG A 219 -9.52 13.79 23.72
C ARG A 219 -9.26 12.89 22.51
N ASN A 220 -8.15 12.15 22.54
CA ASN A 220 -7.77 11.18 21.52
C ASN A 220 -8.43 9.82 21.79
N GLU A 221 -9.71 9.69 21.42
CA GLU A 221 -10.48 8.45 21.53
C GLU A 221 -10.71 7.84 20.13
N SER A 222 -10.58 6.52 19.97
CA SER A 222 -10.85 5.84 18.68
C SER A 222 -10.04 6.35 17.47
N ALA A 223 -8.84 6.90 17.70
CA ALA A 223 -7.89 7.33 16.67
C ALA A 223 -8.55 8.13 15.51
N LYS A 224 -8.22 7.79 14.25
CA LYS A 224 -8.73 8.44 13.04
C LYS A 224 -10.26 8.44 12.95
N ALA A 225 -10.92 7.34 13.32
CA ALA A 225 -12.38 7.27 13.32
C ALA A 225 -13.01 8.34 14.22
N GLY A 226 -12.50 8.47 15.45
CA GLY A 226 -12.97 9.46 16.39
C GLY A 226 -12.66 10.90 15.95
N ASN A 227 -11.52 11.12 15.29
CA ASN A 227 -11.15 12.41 14.73
C ASN A 227 -12.13 12.86 13.64
N LEU A 228 -12.40 11.96 12.67
CA LEU A 228 -13.38 12.20 11.61
C LEU A 228 -14.78 12.43 12.18
N ASN A 229 -15.21 11.63 13.17
CA ASN A 229 -16.51 11.78 13.80
C ASN A 229 -16.66 13.13 14.53
N ALA A 230 -15.59 13.63 15.17
CA ALA A 230 -15.61 14.95 15.79
C ALA A 230 -15.79 16.06 14.73
N ALA A 231 -15.06 15.98 13.61
CA ALA A 231 -15.22 16.93 12.52
C ALA A 231 -16.63 16.87 11.88
N LEU A 232 -17.18 15.67 11.71
CA LEU A 232 -18.52 15.45 11.15
C LEU A 232 -19.64 16.12 11.96
N GLN A 233 -19.43 16.43 13.25
CA GLN A 233 -20.42 17.14 14.08
C GLN A 233 -20.54 18.63 13.74
N HIS A 234 -19.54 19.20 13.05
CA HIS A 234 -19.45 20.63 12.77
C HIS A 234 -19.63 20.97 11.28
N ILE A 235 -19.96 19.98 10.46
CA ILE A 235 -20.10 20.11 9.01
C ILE A 235 -21.34 19.36 8.51
N ASP A 236 -21.84 19.76 7.36
CA ASP A 236 -23.20 19.49 6.87
C ASP A 236 -23.26 19.19 5.35
N GLY A 237 -22.13 18.86 4.73
CA GLY A 237 -22.06 18.43 3.35
C GLY A 237 -22.90 17.18 3.08
N GLU A 238 -23.56 17.11 1.92
CA GLU A 238 -24.31 15.94 1.49
C GLU A 238 -23.40 14.73 1.23
N LEU A 239 -22.18 15.00 0.76
CA LEU A 239 -21.10 14.04 0.53
C LEU A 239 -19.86 14.40 1.35
N VAL A 240 -19.06 13.39 1.65
CA VAL A 240 -17.80 13.52 2.40
C VAL A 240 -16.69 12.85 1.59
N LEU A 241 -15.68 13.61 1.17
CA LEU A 241 -14.43 13.08 0.60
C LEU A 241 -13.41 12.91 1.72
N ILE A 242 -12.94 11.69 1.95
CA ILE A 242 -11.89 11.41 2.95
C ILE A 242 -10.55 11.18 2.23
N LEU A 243 -9.54 11.93 2.63
CA LEU A 243 -8.16 11.84 2.13
C LEU A 243 -7.21 11.73 3.31
N ASP A 244 -6.39 10.68 3.36
CA ASP A 244 -5.26 10.64 4.30
C ASP A 244 -4.31 11.83 4.06
N ALA A 245 -3.60 12.23 5.11
CA ALA A 245 -2.71 13.39 5.06
C ALA A 245 -1.66 13.29 3.93
N ASP A 246 -1.16 12.09 3.63
CA ASP A 246 -0.18 11.83 2.56
C ASP A 246 -0.81 11.55 1.19
N HIS A 247 -2.14 11.58 1.08
CA HIS A 247 -2.89 11.27 -0.13
C HIS A 247 -3.31 12.55 -0.87
N VAL A 248 -2.43 13.03 -1.75
CA VAL A 248 -2.64 14.26 -2.52
C VAL A 248 -3.64 14.03 -3.66
N PRO A 249 -4.81 14.71 -3.69
CA PRO A 249 -5.83 14.51 -4.71
C PRO A 249 -5.49 15.22 -6.03
N THR A 250 -5.99 14.69 -7.14
CA THR A 250 -5.99 15.37 -8.44
C THR A 250 -7.18 16.31 -8.56
N ARG A 251 -7.07 17.32 -9.45
CA ARG A 251 -8.10 18.37 -9.58
C ARG A 251 -9.46 17.85 -10.02
N ASP A 252 -9.50 16.70 -10.68
CA ASP A 252 -10.69 16.14 -11.30
C ASP A 252 -11.46 15.13 -10.42
N ILE A 253 -10.99 14.86 -9.19
CA ILE A 253 -11.56 13.82 -8.32
C ILE A 253 -13.08 13.97 -8.11
N LEU A 254 -13.59 15.16 -7.81
CA LEU A 254 -15.02 15.36 -7.62
C LEU A 254 -15.79 15.32 -8.94
N THR A 255 -15.26 15.94 -10.00
CA THR A 255 -15.90 15.93 -11.34
C THR A 255 -16.07 14.53 -11.91
N ARG A 256 -15.23 13.57 -11.50
CA ARG A 256 -15.27 12.18 -11.93
C ARG A 256 -16.06 11.24 -11.00
N THR A 257 -16.55 11.73 -9.86
CA THR A 257 -17.14 10.86 -8.82
C THR A 257 -18.53 11.30 -8.37
N VAL A 258 -18.79 12.59 -8.16
CA VAL A 258 -20.04 13.04 -7.53
C VAL A 258 -21.29 12.71 -8.36
N GLY A 259 -21.16 12.63 -9.68
CA GLY A 259 -22.28 12.34 -10.59
C GLY A 259 -22.97 11.00 -10.32
N TYR A 260 -22.25 9.98 -9.84
CA TYR A 260 -22.84 8.67 -9.54
C TYR A 260 -23.84 8.72 -8.38
N PHE A 261 -23.65 9.63 -7.43
CA PHE A 261 -24.57 9.79 -6.29
C PHE A 261 -25.92 10.37 -6.70
N SER A 262 -25.98 11.07 -7.84
CA SER A 262 -27.22 11.62 -8.40
C SER A 262 -28.01 10.57 -9.19
N GLU A 263 -27.35 9.59 -9.80
CA GLU A 263 -28.00 8.46 -10.48
C GLU A 263 -28.61 7.45 -9.53
N ASN A 264 -27.90 7.17 -8.42
CA ASN A 264 -28.30 6.16 -7.46
C ASN A 264 -28.42 6.73 -6.04
N PRO A 265 -29.67 6.98 -5.56
CA PRO A 265 -29.91 7.45 -4.20
C PRO A 265 -29.45 6.48 -3.09
N ARG A 266 -29.26 5.19 -3.41
CA ARG A 266 -28.75 4.16 -2.49
C ARG A 266 -27.23 3.97 -2.56
N LEU A 267 -26.54 4.68 -3.45
CA LEU A 267 -25.08 4.68 -3.47
C LEU A 267 -24.56 5.45 -2.26
N PHE A 268 -23.82 4.79 -1.39
CA PHE A 268 -23.16 5.42 -0.25
C PHE A 268 -21.66 5.64 -0.46
N LEU A 269 -21.01 4.90 -1.36
CA LEU A 269 -19.56 4.91 -1.51
C LEU A 269 -19.17 4.91 -2.99
N VAL A 270 -18.28 5.83 -3.36
CA VAL A 270 -17.44 5.71 -4.56
C VAL A 270 -16.00 5.63 -4.07
N GLN A 271 -15.42 4.43 -4.13
CA GLN A 271 -14.01 4.19 -3.82
C GLN A 271 -13.17 4.36 -5.08
N THR A 272 -12.00 4.98 -4.93
CA THR A 272 -11.02 5.15 -6.02
C THR A 272 -9.70 4.46 -5.65
N PRO A 273 -8.81 4.18 -6.61
CA PRO A 273 -7.57 3.44 -6.39
C PRO A 273 -6.61 4.22 -5.49
N HIS A 274 -5.86 3.51 -4.63
CA HIS A 274 -4.67 4.10 -4.01
C HIS A 274 -3.48 3.91 -4.94
N PHE A 275 -3.01 5.01 -5.52
CA PHE A 275 -1.76 5.06 -6.26
C PHE A 275 -0.68 5.67 -5.38
N PHE A 276 0.52 5.11 -5.41
CA PHE A 276 1.64 5.56 -4.59
C PHE A 276 2.79 6.08 -5.47
N THR A 277 3.39 7.20 -5.06
CA THR A 277 4.46 7.84 -5.82
C THR A 277 5.83 7.22 -5.58
N ASN A 278 6.06 6.71 -4.37
CA ASN A 278 7.22 5.92 -3.99
C ASN A 278 6.90 4.41 -4.05
N ARG A 279 7.97 3.61 -4.03
CA ARG A 279 7.90 2.16 -4.01
C ARG A 279 7.92 1.66 -2.59
N ASP A 280 7.24 0.55 -2.35
CA ASP A 280 7.31 -0.11 -1.05
C ASP A 280 8.73 -0.68 -0.77
N PRO A 281 9.08 -0.91 0.50
CA PRO A 281 10.43 -1.33 0.87
C PRO A 281 10.80 -2.69 0.28
N ILE A 282 9.85 -3.62 0.11
CA ILE A 282 10.13 -4.93 -0.49
C ILE A 282 10.50 -4.72 -1.97
N GLU A 283 9.69 -3.97 -2.73
CA GLU A 283 9.94 -3.66 -4.14
C GLU A 283 11.32 -3.01 -4.33
N ARG A 284 11.62 -2.00 -3.51
CA ARG A 284 12.87 -1.25 -3.56
C ARG A 284 14.07 -2.12 -3.18
N ASN A 285 14.02 -2.81 -2.05
CA ASN A 285 15.18 -3.51 -1.49
C ASN A 285 15.53 -4.77 -2.30
N LEU A 286 14.53 -5.42 -2.92
CA LEU A 286 14.74 -6.51 -3.88
C LEU A 286 15.21 -6.00 -5.26
N ALA A 287 15.15 -4.68 -5.49
CA ALA A 287 15.41 -4.05 -6.77
C ALA A 287 14.60 -4.66 -7.92
N LEU A 288 13.28 -4.69 -7.71
CA LEU A 288 12.36 -5.07 -8.77
C LEU A 288 12.41 -4.01 -9.91
N PRO A 289 12.28 -4.43 -11.18
CA PRO A 289 12.37 -3.51 -12.32
C PRO A 289 11.25 -2.47 -12.24
N GLU A 290 11.45 -1.28 -12.80
CA GLU A 290 10.43 -0.21 -12.76
C GLU A 290 9.13 -0.55 -13.47
N VAL A 291 9.19 -1.50 -14.39
CA VAL A 291 8.02 -2.00 -15.12
C VAL A 291 7.24 -3.04 -14.32
N CYS A 292 7.80 -3.58 -13.23
CA CYS A 292 7.12 -4.51 -12.34
C CYS A 292 6.03 -3.77 -11.57
N PRO A 293 4.76 -4.22 -11.60
CA PRO A 293 3.69 -3.60 -10.83
C PRO A 293 3.93 -3.71 -9.32
N SER A 294 3.58 -2.64 -8.59
CA SER A 294 3.62 -2.63 -7.12
C SER A 294 2.54 -3.54 -6.51
N GLU A 295 2.69 -3.93 -5.24
CA GLU A 295 1.80 -4.88 -4.57
C GLU A 295 0.32 -4.45 -4.59
N ASN A 296 0.04 -3.16 -4.35
CA ASN A 296 -1.31 -2.60 -4.31
C ASN A 296 -2.07 -2.74 -5.65
N GLU A 297 -1.37 -2.84 -6.79
CA GLU A 297 -2.01 -2.91 -8.11
C GLU A 297 -2.83 -4.17 -8.32
N MET A 298 -2.45 -5.30 -7.75
CA MET A 298 -3.25 -6.53 -7.85
C MET A 298 -4.66 -6.33 -7.28
N PHE A 299 -4.76 -5.59 -6.17
CA PHE A 299 -6.02 -5.28 -5.53
C PHE A 299 -6.79 -4.20 -6.30
N TYR A 300 -6.18 -3.03 -6.48
CA TYR A 300 -6.86 -1.85 -7.02
C TYR A 300 -7.09 -1.91 -8.54
N SER A 301 -6.31 -2.64 -9.33
CA SER A 301 -6.56 -2.75 -10.78
C SER A 301 -7.48 -3.89 -11.18
N GLU A 302 -7.61 -4.95 -10.37
CA GLU A 302 -8.35 -6.17 -10.75
C GLU A 302 -9.32 -6.67 -9.67
N ILE A 303 -8.84 -6.97 -8.45
CA ILE A 303 -9.69 -7.61 -7.43
C ILE A 303 -10.85 -6.70 -7.01
N HIS A 304 -10.60 -5.41 -6.77
CA HIS A 304 -11.64 -4.49 -6.29
C HIS A 304 -12.76 -4.28 -7.32
N ARG A 305 -12.44 -4.31 -8.62
CA ARG A 305 -13.44 -4.34 -9.70
C ARG A 305 -14.28 -5.61 -9.68
N GLY A 306 -13.69 -6.74 -9.33
CA GLY A 306 -14.41 -7.99 -9.10
C GLY A 306 -15.32 -7.94 -7.88
N LEU A 307 -14.85 -7.33 -6.78
CA LEU A 307 -15.65 -7.12 -5.57
C LEU A 307 -16.85 -6.21 -5.88
N ASP A 308 -16.62 -5.16 -6.66
CA ASP A 308 -17.66 -4.21 -7.08
C ASP A 308 -18.76 -4.86 -7.90
N ARG A 309 -18.40 -5.75 -8.84
CA ARG A 309 -19.38 -6.55 -9.61
C ARG A 309 -20.40 -7.29 -8.75
N LEU A 310 -19.96 -7.70 -7.56
CA LEU A 310 -20.71 -8.47 -6.58
C LEU A 310 -21.35 -7.60 -5.48
N GLY A 311 -21.24 -6.27 -5.60
CA GLY A 311 -21.77 -5.28 -4.65
C GLY A 311 -20.98 -5.18 -3.35
N GLY A 312 -19.70 -5.60 -3.36
CA GLY A 312 -18.83 -5.70 -2.21
C GLY A 312 -17.62 -4.76 -2.23
N ALA A 313 -17.62 -3.71 -3.07
CA ALA A 313 -16.59 -2.67 -3.01
C ALA A 313 -16.68 -1.95 -1.65
N PHE A 314 -15.61 -1.96 -0.86
CA PHE A 314 -15.61 -1.39 0.49
C PHE A 314 -14.71 -0.15 0.58
N PHE A 315 -14.90 0.61 1.65
CA PHE A 315 -14.15 1.83 1.96
C PHE A 315 -12.75 1.47 2.46
N CYS A 316 -11.72 2.01 1.81
CA CYS A 316 -10.31 1.76 2.12
C CYS A 316 -9.65 2.93 2.88
N GLY A 317 -10.41 3.69 3.67
CA GLY A 317 -9.88 4.70 4.58
C GLY A 317 -9.55 6.04 3.94
N SER A 318 -9.32 6.08 2.63
CA SER A 318 -8.94 7.28 1.89
C SER A 318 -9.29 7.14 0.41
N ALA A 319 -9.20 8.25 -0.33
CA ALA A 319 -9.53 8.34 -1.75
C ALA A 319 -10.98 7.87 -2.04
N ALA A 320 -11.89 8.24 -1.14
CA ALA A 320 -13.26 7.75 -1.15
C ALA A 320 -14.25 8.88 -0.88
N ILE A 321 -15.34 8.88 -1.65
CA ILE A 321 -16.47 9.77 -1.44
C ILE A 321 -17.57 8.95 -0.78
N LEU A 322 -18.10 9.45 0.33
CA LEU A 322 -19.15 8.82 1.10
C LEU A 322 -20.39 9.70 1.17
N ARG A 323 -21.58 9.10 1.17
CA ARG A 323 -22.83 9.82 1.42
C ARG A 323 -22.99 10.07 2.91
N ARG A 324 -23.13 11.34 3.30
CA ARG A 324 -23.21 11.74 4.70
C ARG A 324 -24.36 11.07 5.45
N ARG A 325 -25.55 11.05 4.85
CA ARG A 325 -26.73 10.38 5.42
C ARG A 325 -26.48 8.90 5.76
N ALA A 326 -25.76 8.17 4.91
CA ALA A 326 -25.50 6.76 5.14
C ALA A 326 -24.54 6.54 6.33
N LEU A 327 -23.57 7.45 6.50
CA LEU A 327 -22.70 7.49 7.68
C LEU A 327 -23.50 7.78 8.95
N ASP A 328 -24.37 8.79 8.93
CA ASP A 328 -25.19 9.14 10.10
C ASP A 328 -26.11 7.98 10.53
N GLU A 329 -26.66 7.22 9.58
CA GLU A 329 -27.49 6.04 9.87
C GLU A 329 -26.77 4.94 10.67
N VAL A 330 -25.44 4.83 10.55
CA VAL A 330 -24.61 3.88 11.32
C VAL A 330 -23.90 4.52 12.52
N GLY A 331 -24.12 5.81 12.78
CA GLY A 331 -23.48 6.54 13.88
C GLY A 331 -22.10 7.11 13.55
N GLY A 332 -21.79 7.32 12.26
CA GLY A 332 -20.53 7.86 11.77
C GLY A 332 -19.54 6.77 11.34
N ILE A 333 -18.25 7.08 11.43
CA ILE A 333 -17.16 6.13 11.21
C ILE A 333 -17.09 5.17 12.41
N ALA A 334 -17.11 3.87 12.13
CA ALA A 334 -17.03 2.81 13.14
C ALA A 334 -15.68 2.81 13.86
N GLY A 335 -15.56 2.13 15.00
CA GLY A 335 -14.32 2.15 15.79
C GLY A 335 -14.13 0.97 16.73
N GLU A 336 -14.80 -0.17 16.48
CA GLU A 336 -14.62 -1.36 17.30
C GLU A 336 -13.31 -2.10 16.92
N THR A 337 -12.92 -2.04 15.64
CA THR A 337 -11.72 -2.65 15.09
C THR A 337 -10.68 -1.59 14.70
N ILE A 338 -9.43 -2.00 14.49
CA ILE A 338 -8.34 -1.10 14.06
C ILE A 338 -8.48 -0.69 12.58
N THR A 339 -9.32 -1.39 11.81
CA THR A 339 -9.64 -1.08 10.40
C THR A 339 -11.03 -0.46 10.34
N GLU A 340 -11.14 0.78 10.84
CA GLU A 340 -12.41 1.51 10.97
C GLU A 340 -13.14 1.67 9.63
N ASP A 341 -12.38 1.70 8.56
CA ASP A 341 -12.83 1.97 7.20
C ASP A 341 -13.66 0.82 6.62
N ALA A 342 -13.07 -0.36 6.54
CA ALA A 342 -13.74 -1.57 6.08
C ALA A 342 -14.87 -1.96 7.04
N GLU A 343 -14.71 -1.70 8.34
CA GLU A 343 -15.77 -1.85 9.35
C GLU A 343 -16.98 -0.96 9.03
N THR A 344 -16.76 0.33 8.79
CA THR A 344 -17.82 1.27 8.45
C THR A 344 -18.56 0.84 7.19
N ALA A 345 -17.85 0.43 6.14
CA ALA A 345 -18.48 -0.07 4.93
C ALA A 345 -19.34 -1.31 5.17
N LEU A 346 -18.88 -2.23 6.03
CA LEU A 346 -19.65 -3.43 6.40
C LEU A 346 -20.95 -3.07 7.14
N GLU A 347 -20.87 -2.11 8.07
CA GLU A 347 -22.03 -1.59 8.80
C GLU A 347 -23.05 -0.97 7.83
N ILE A 348 -22.60 -0.12 6.91
CA ILE A 348 -23.47 0.58 5.96
C ILE A 348 -24.08 -0.38 4.93
N HIS A 349 -23.30 -1.30 4.35
CA HIS A 349 -23.80 -2.35 3.47
C HIS A 349 -24.88 -3.20 4.14
N SER A 350 -24.73 -3.50 5.44
CA SER A 350 -25.74 -4.29 6.18
C SER A 350 -27.08 -3.57 6.36
N ARG A 351 -27.16 -2.27 6.04
CA ARG A 351 -28.40 -1.48 5.97
C ARG A 351 -28.96 -1.36 4.55
N GLY A 352 -28.40 -2.13 3.62
CA GLY A 352 -28.85 -2.23 2.22
C GLY A 352 -28.43 -1.05 1.35
N TRP A 353 -27.44 -0.26 1.78
CA TRP A 353 -26.79 0.72 0.90
C TRP A 353 -25.88 0.01 -0.10
N GLU A 354 -25.56 0.68 -1.20
CA GLU A 354 -24.78 0.16 -2.32
C GLU A 354 -23.47 0.94 -2.48
N SER A 355 -22.43 0.29 -2.98
CA SER A 355 -21.12 0.90 -3.25
C SER A 355 -20.72 0.74 -4.71
N MET A 356 -19.71 1.51 -5.09
CA MET A 356 -19.08 1.49 -6.41
C MET A 356 -17.56 1.62 -6.27
N TYR A 357 -16.83 0.97 -7.16
CA TYR A 357 -15.39 1.18 -7.34
C TYR A 357 -15.09 1.77 -8.72
N LEU A 358 -14.53 2.98 -8.75
CA LEU A 358 -14.07 3.60 -9.99
C LEU A 358 -12.57 3.37 -10.17
N GLU A 359 -12.16 2.55 -11.15
CA GLU A 359 -10.74 2.25 -11.40
C GLU A 359 -10.02 3.40 -12.13
N HIS A 360 -9.96 4.58 -11.51
CA HIS A 360 -9.25 5.75 -12.03
C HIS A 360 -8.48 6.43 -10.91
N ALA A 361 -7.15 6.37 -10.95
CA ALA A 361 -6.30 6.90 -9.88
C ALA A 361 -6.34 8.44 -9.87
N MET A 362 -6.91 9.00 -8.80
CA MET A 362 -7.09 10.46 -8.60
C MET A 362 -6.46 10.93 -7.29
N VAL A 363 -5.66 10.08 -6.67
CA VAL A 363 -4.93 10.37 -5.44
C VAL A 363 -3.55 9.75 -5.58
N ALA A 364 -2.53 10.48 -5.14
CA ALA A 364 -1.16 9.99 -5.08
C ALA A 364 -0.66 10.03 -3.63
N GLY A 365 -0.50 8.84 -3.05
CA GLY A 365 -0.09 8.60 -1.67
C GLY A 365 1.40 8.28 -1.49
N LEU A 366 1.79 8.04 -0.25
CA LEU A 366 3.12 7.54 0.13
C LEU A 366 3.01 6.13 0.75
N GLN A 367 3.86 5.22 0.28
CA GLN A 367 4.12 3.94 0.93
C GLN A 367 5.07 4.14 2.12
N PRO A 368 5.03 3.24 3.13
CA PRO A 368 6.00 3.25 4.21
C PRO A 368 7.44 3.21 3.69
N GLU A 369 8.31 4.00 4.30
CA GLU A 369 9.68 4.16 3.80
C GLU A 369 10.56 2.98 4.17
N THR A 370 10.44 2.43 5.38
CA THR A 370 11.27 1.33 5.87
C THR A 370 10.51 0.01 5.92
N PHE A 371 11.22 -1.11 5.77
CA PHE A 371 10.64 -2.45 5.95
C PHE A 371 9.95 -2.59 7.31
N ALA A 372 10.50 -1.97 8.36
CA ALA A 372 9.89 -1.96 9.69
C ALA A 372 8.51 -1.27 9.71
N SER A 373 8.42 -0.06 9.17
CA SER A 373 7.14 0.68 9.08
C SER A 373 6.14 -0.03 8.15
N PHE A 374 6.62 -0.69 7.08
CA PHE A 374 5.79 -1.53 6.21
C PHE A 374 5.18 -2.72 6.96
N ILE A 375 6.00 -3.49 7.70
CA ILE A 375 5.51 -4.61 8.52
C ILE A 375 4.51 -4.14 9.57
N GLN A 376 4.72 -2.98 10.20
CA GLN A 376 3.78 -2.42 11.16
C GLN A 376 2.45 -2.02 10.51
N GLN A 377 2.48 -1.41 9.33
CA GLN A 377 1.27 -1.07 8.57
C GLN A 377 0.49 -2.33 8.19
N ARG A 378 1.14 -3.32 7.58
CA ARG A 378 0.48 -4.57 7.16
C ARG A 378 0.04 -5.42 8.34
N GLY A 379 0.78 -5.38 9.45
CA GLY A 379 0.39 -5.99 10.72
C GLY A 379 -0.91 -5.42 11.27
N ARG A 380 -1.12 -4.09 11.18
CA ARG A 380 -2.41 -3.47 11.54
C ARG A 380 -3.56 -3.97 10.68
N TRP A 381 -3.36 -4.00 9.36
CA TRP A 381 -4.40 -4.44 8.43
C TRP A 381 -4.77 -5.90 8.69
N ALA A 382 -3.78 -6.76 8.92
CA ALA A 382 -4.00 -8.15 9.32
C ALA A 382 -4.82 -8.24 10.62
N THR A 383 -4.41 -7.53 11.68
CA THR A 383 -5.14 -7.52 12.95
C THR A 383 -6.57 -7.02 12.78
N GLY A 384 -6.80 -5.88 12.12
CA GLY A 384 -8.13 -5.31 11.95
C GLY A 384 -9.06 -6.22 11.12
N MET A 385 -8.56 -6.81 10.03
CA MET A 385 -9.35 -7.72 9.20
C MET A 385 -9.71 -9.03 9.92
N ILE A 386 -8.82 -9.55 10.78
CA ILE A 386 -9.12 -10.70 11.64
C ILE A 386 -10.10 -10.32 12.76
N GLN A 387 -9.98 -9.13 13.35
CA GLN A 387 -10.99 -8.61 14.28
C GLN A 387 -12.35 -8.52 13.62
N MET A 388 -12.45 -7.98 12.40
CA MET A 388 -13.69 -7.92 11.64
C MET A 388 -14.27 -9.32 11.39
N LEU A 389 -13.44 -10.28 10.98
CA LEU A 389 -13.89 -11.65 10.72
C LEU A 389 -14.54 -12.28 11.96
N ILE A 390 -13.97 -12.06 13.15
CA ILE A 390 -14.40 -12.66 14.41
C ILE A 390 -15.53 -11.87 15.08
N LEU A 391 -15.35 -10.55 15.25
CA LEU A 391 -16.25 -9.69 16.02
C LEU A 391 -17.49 -9.28 15.21
N LYS A 392 -17.32 -8.97 13.92
CA LYS A 392 -18.43 -8.53 13.05
C LYS A 392 -19.10 -9.67 12.30
N ASN A 393 -18.44 -10.82 12.21
CA ASN A 393 -18.96 -12.07 11.64
C ASN A 393 -19.76 -11.86 10.34
N PRO A 394 -19.09 -11.44 9.24
CA PRO A 394 -19.78 -11.09 7.99
C PRO A 394 -20.59 -12.26 7.41
N ILE A 395 -20.19 -13.51 7.66
CA ILE A 395 -20.84 -14.72 7.13
C ILE A 395 -22.32 -14.81 7.55
N PHE A 396 -22.60 -14.50 8.81
CA PHE A 396 -23.96 -14.59 9.38
C PHE A 396 -24.61 -13.23 9.61
N ARG A 397 -23.95 -12.15 9.21
CA ARG A 397 -24.45 -10.79 9.37
C ARG A 397 -25.75 -10.56 8.58
N ARG A 398 -26.77 -10.06 9.28
CA ARG A 398 -28.06 -9.72 8.68
C ARG A 398 -27.92 -8.50 7.76
N GLY A 399 -28.75 -8.44 6.72
CA GLY A 399 -28.80 -7.33 5.77
C GLY A 399 -27.74 -7.36 4.65
N LEU A 400 -26.68 -8.18 4.77
CA LEU A 400 -25.77 -8.45 3.66
C LEU A 400 -26.36 -9.49 2.70
N SER A 401 -26.20 -9.24 1.41
CA SER A 401 -26.44 -10.24 0.36
C SER A 401 -25.39 -11.36 0.39
N LEU A 402 -25.70 -12.51 -0.21
CA LEU A 402 -24.76 -13.64 -0.28
C LEU A 402 -23.45 -13.26 -0.99
N THR A 403 -23.53 -12.45 -2.05
CA THR A 403 -22.35 -12.00 -2.81
C THR A 403 -21.49 -11.05 -2.00
N GLN A 404 -22.09 -10.12 -1.25
CA GLN A 404 -21.37 -9.27 -0.30
C GLN A 404 -20.65 -10.07 0.78
N ARG A 405 -21.29 -11.11 1.32
CA ARG A 405 -20.65 -12.01 2.31
C ARG A 405 -19.40 -12.67 1.73
N VAL A 406 -19.47 -13.13 0.48
CA VAL A 406 -18.32 -13.71 -0.25
C VAL A 406 -17.20 -12.67 -0.41
N CYS A 407 -17.51 -11.44 -0.81
CA CYS A 407 -16.55 -10.35 -0.95
C CYS A 407 -15.80 -10.09 0.36
N TYR A 408 -16.53 -9.83 1.45
CA TYR A 408 -15.92 -9.58 2.76
C TYR A 408 -15.14 -10.79 3.28
N LEU A 409 -15.66 -12.00 3.10
CA LEU A 409 -14.95 -13.22 3.48
C LEU A 409 -13.63 -13.37 2.74
N ASN A 410 -13.59 -13.11 1.42
CA ASN A 410 -12.37 -13.16 0.64
C ASN A 410 -11.32 -12.16 1.14
N SER A 411 -11.71 -10.90 1.30
CA SER A 411 -10.80 -9.83 1.75
C SER A 411 -10.26 -10.09 3.16
N MET A 412 -11.09 -10.59 4.09
CA MET A 412 -10.64 -10.90 5.45
C MET A 412 -9.80 -12.18 5.51
N SER A 413 -10.20 -13.23 4.79
CA SER A 413 -9.52 -14.53 4.82
C SER A 413 -8.11 -14.43 4.27
N PHE A 414 -7.85 -13.57 3.28
CA PHE A 414 -6.51 -13.33 2.75
C PHE A 414 -5.48 -13.08 3.87
N TRP A 415 -5.84 -12.36 4.93
CA TRP A 415 -4.95 -12.04 6.04
C TRP A 415 -4.57 -13.22 6.95
N LEU A 416 -5.09 -14.42 6.68
CA LEU A 416 -4.62 -15.68 7.27
C LEU A 416 -3.38 -16.25 6.54
N PHE A 417 -2.89 -15.61 5.48
CA PHE A 417 -1.70 -16.06 4.74
C PHE A 417 -0.48 -16.35 5.63
N PRO A 418 -0.17 -15.61 6.73
CA PRO A 418 1.02 -15.91 7.53
C PRO A 418 0.92 -17.30 8.19
N VAL A 419 -0.28 -17.72 8.57
CA VAL A 419 -0.52 -19.05 9.17
C VAL A 419 -0.31 -20.12 8.11
N VAL A 420 -0.93 -19.96 6.94
CA VAL A 420 -0.85 -20.89 5.82
C VAL A 420 0.58 -21.03 5.30
N ARG A 421 1.28 -19.90 5.11
CA ARG A 421 2.69 -19.90 4.67
C ARG A 421 3.60 -20.56 5.69
N THR A 422 3.38 -20.35 6.97
CA THR A 422 4.15 -21.05 8.01
C THR A 422 3.99 -22.57 7.91
N ILE A 423 2.76 -23.05 7.70
CA ILE A 423 2.49 -24.49 7.53
C ILE A 423 3.20 -25.02 6.28
N PHE A 424 3.12 -24.33 5.14
CA PHE A 424 3.80 -24.76 3.91
C PHE A 424 5.33 -24.74 4.04
N LEU A 425 5.91 -23.72 4.65
CA LEU A 425 7.36 -23.62 4.87
C LEU A 425 7.86 -24.67 5.87
N ALA A 426 7.07 -25.00 6.90
CA ALA A 426 7.40 -26.02 7.89
C ALA A 426 7.21 -27.46 7.38
N SER A 427 6.26 -27.67 6.45
CA SER A 427 5.88 -29.01 6.00
C SER A 427 7.05 -29.88 5.50
N PRO A 428 7.96 -29.43 4.62
CA PRO A 428 9.07 -30.29 4.22
C PRO A 428 10.09 -30.52 5.34
N LEU A 429 10.21 -29.60 6.29
CA LEU A 429 11.15 -29.71 7.40
C LEU A 429 10.76 -30.85 8.36
N LEU A 430 9.46 -31.17 8.46
CA LEU A 430 8.99 -32.26 9.33
C LEU A 430 9.56 -33.61 8.90
N TYR A 431 9.56 -33.90 7.60
CA TYR A 431 10.21 -35.10 7.07
C TYR A 431 11.75 -34.98 7.13
N LEU A 432 12.31 -33.85 6.71
CA LEU A 432 13.78 -33.70 6.60
C LEU A 432 14.48 -33.74 7.96
N PHE A 433 13.86 -33.28 9.04
CA PHE A 433 14.43 -33.39 10.39
C PHE A 433 13.97 -34.65 11.11
N PHE A 434 12.67 -34.93 11.11
CA PHE A 434 12.09 -35.95 11.99
C PHE A 434 11.65 -37.23 11.28
N GLY A 435 11.67 -37.27 9.95
CA GLY A 435 11.22 -38.43 9.17
C GLY A 435 9.70 -38.63 9.19
N LEU A 436 8.91 -37.61 9.55
CA LEU A 436 7.46 -37.71 9.59
C LEU A 436 6.87 -37.76 8.18
N GLU A 437 6.10 -38.80 7.89
CA GLU A 437 5.47 -39.02 6.59
C GLU A 437 4.09 -38.34 6.54
N ILE A 438 4.09 -37.03 6.36
CA ILE A 438 2.86 -36.20 6.40
C ILE A 438 2.07 -36.19 5.08
N PHE A 439 2.56 -36.91 4.07
CA PHE A 439 1.98 -37.01 2.73
C PHE A 439 2.36 -38.36 2.13
N VAL A 440 1.39 -39.28 2.04
CA VAL A 440 1.59 -40.60 1.44
C VAL A 440 1.41 -40.48 -0.07
N VAL A 441 2.50 -40.56 -0.83
CA VAL A 441 2.46 -40.38 -2.29
C VAL A 441 3.64 -41.03 -2.99
N THR A 442 3.39 -41.55 -4.19
CA THR A 442 4.43 -42.05 -5.10
C THR A 442 4.96 -40.95 -6.04
N SER A 443 6.16 -41.11 -6.57
CA SER A 443 6.72 -40.15 -7.54
C SER A 443 5.84 -39.94 -8.78
N GLU A 444 5.15 -40.99 -9.24
CA GLU A 444 4.25 -40.89 -10.40
C GLU A 444 3.01 -40.05 -10.09
N GLU A 445 2.44 -40.20 -8.90
CA GLU A 445 1.30 -39.38 -8.44
C GLU A 445 1.68 -37.92 -8.26
N VAL A 446 2.91 -37.62 -7.82
CA VAL A 446 3.41 -36.23 -7.79
C VAL A 446 3.38 -35.60 -9.18
N LEU A 447 3.79 -36.34 -10.21
CA LEU A 447 3.77 -35.88 -11.60
C LEU A 447 2.35 -35.77 -12.17
N ALA A 448 1.41 -36.62 -11.73
CA ALA A 448 0.05 -36.67 -12.24
C ALA A 448 -0.94 -35.71 -11.53
N TYR A 449 -0.74 -35.45 -10.24
CA TYR A 449 -1.63 -34.61 -9.42
C TYR A 449 -0.98 -33.31 -8.99
N ILE A 450 0.16 -33.36 -8.28
CA ILE A 450 0.73 -32.19 -7.59
C ILE A 450 1.28 -31.16 -8.58
N LEU A 451 2.22 -31.56 -9.46
CA LEU A 451 2.84 -30.61 -10.39
C LEU A 451 1.82 -29.96 -11.35
N PRO A 452 0.88 -30.72 -11.95
CA PRO A 452 -0.14 -30.12 -12.80
C PRO A 452 -1.08 -29.20 -12.03
N TYR A 453 -1.49 -29.55 -10.80
CA TYR A 453 -2.30 -28.69 -9.95
C TYR A 453 -1.65 -27.31 -9.74
N LEU A 454 -0.36 -27.29 -9.42
CA LEU A 454 0.40 -26.06 -9.22
C LEU A 454 0.55 -25.27 -10.52
N LEU A 455 0.88 -25.97 -11.61
CA LEU A 455 1.02 -25.34 -12.92
C LEU A 455 -0.30 -24.70 -13.37
N ILE A 456 -1.42 -25.39 -13.18
CA ILE A 456 -2.77 -24.88 -13.44
C ILE A 456 -3.06 -23.65 -12.58
N GLY A 457 -2.76 -23.72 -11.28
CA GLY A 457 -2.87 -22.58 -10.37
C GLY A 457 -2.08 -21.36 -10.87
N PHE A 458 -0.81 -21.54 -11.24
CA PHE A 458 0.02 -20.48 -11.79
C PHE A 458 -0.45 -19.98 -13.16
N MET A 459 -0.98 -20.86 -14.02
CA MET A 459 -1.55 -20.47 -15.30
C MET A 459 -2.79 -19.60 -15.12
N VAL A 460 -3.70 -19.96 -14.20
CA VAL A 460 -4.89 -19.17 -13.86
C VAL A 460 -4.48 -17.83 -13.27
N GLN A 461 -3.61 -17.82 -12.26
CA GLN A 461 -3.12 -16.58 -11.67
C GLN A 461 -2.47 -15.67 -12.73
N ASN A 462 -1.64 -16.20 -13.62
CA ASN A 462 -1.03 -15.41 -14.68
C ASN A 462 -2.05 -14.97 -15.75
N ALA A 463 -3.06 -15.78 -16.06
CA ALA A 463 -4.11 -15.41 -17.01
C ALA A 463 -4.91 -14.19 -16.51
N LEU A 464 -5.21 -14.15 -15.21
CA LEU A 464 -5.97 -13.07 -14.58
C LEU A 464 -5.07 -11.87 -14.30
N PHE A 465 -3.93 -12.08 -13.64
CA PHE A 465 -3.16 -11.01 -12.98
C PHE A 465 -1.84 -10.63 -13.63
N SER A 466 -1.43 -11.23 -14.77
CA SER A 466 -0.11 -10.97 -15.36
C SER A 466 0.30 -9.50 -15.52
N ASN A 467 -0.63 -8.56 -15.72
CA ASN A 467 -0.34 -7.13 -15.89
C ASN A 467 -0.17 -6.37 -14.56
N VAL A 468 -0.60 -6.97 -13.44
CA VAL A 468 -0.68 -6.32 -12.13
C VAL A 468 0.07 -7.10 -11.05
N ARG A 469 0.47 -8.34 -11.34
CA ARG A 469 1.28 -9.18 -10.46
C ARG A 469 2.04 -10.21 -11.27
N TRP A 470 3.37 -10.17 -11.18
CA TRP A 470 4.22 -11.17 -11.82
C TRP A 470 4.18 -12.50 -11.04
N PRO A 471 4.39 -13.64 -11.72
CA PRO A 471 4.49 -14.95 -11.07
C PRO A 471 5.46 -14.94 -9.89
N GLN A 472 5.09 -15.61 -8.78
CA GLN A 472 5.88 -15.77 -7.56
C GLN A 472 6.25 -14.50 -6.77
N ILE A 473 5.94 -13.30 -7.26
CA ILE A 473 6.11 -12.09 -6.45
C ILE A 473 5.19 -12.12 -5.22
N SER A 474 3.97 -12.64 -5.35
CA SER A 474 3.05 -12.81 -4.22
C SER A 474 3.66 -13.66 -3.11
N GLU A 475 4.22 -14.82 -3.47
CA GLU A 475 4.92 -15.72 -2.54
C GLU A 475 6.07 -15.01 -1.83
N VAL A 476 6.90 -14.26 -2.56
CA VAL A 476 8.03 -13.52 -1.97
C VAL A 476 7.55 -12.46 -0.97
N TYR A 477 6.53 -11.68 -1.34
CA TYR A 477 5.93 -10.69 -0.43
C TYR A 477 5.32 -11.33 0.81
N GLU A 478 4.60 -12.44 0.65
CA GLU A 478 3.98 -13.14 1.76
C GLU A 478 5.03 -13.78 2.68
N ILE A 479 6.10 -14.38 2.14
CA ILE A 479 7.19 -14.94 2.95
C ILE A 479 7.92 -13.83 3.72
N ALA A 480 8.21 -12.68 3.08
CA ALA A 480 8.87 -11.55 3.73
C ALA A 480 8.08 -11.04 4.94
N GLN A 481 6.75 -11.09 4.90
CA GLN A 481 5.87 -10.60 5.96
C GLN A 481 5.52 -11.64 7.03
N THR A 482 5.49 -12.92 6.65
CA THR A 482 4.99 -14.03 7.47
C THR A 482 5.55 -14.07 8.90
N PRO A 483 6.88 -14.07 9.13
CA PRO A 483 7.41 -14.27 10.48
C PRO A 483 7.07 -13.11 11.44
N TYR A 484 6.71 -11.94 10.91
CA TYR A 484 6.36 -10.77 11.69
C TYR A 484 4.87 -10.70 12.00
N ILE A 485 4.03 -10.93 10.99
CA ILE A 485 2.58 -10.77 11.09
C ILE A 485 1.92 -11.99 11.76
N LEU A 486 2.55 -13.17 11.70
CA LEU A 486 2.02 -14.40 12.31
C LEU A 486 1.64 -14.22 13.78
N ARG A 487 2.51 -13.58 14.58
CA ARG A 487 2.24 -13.32 16.00
C ARG A 487 1.03 -12.42 16.20
N ALA A 488 0.88 -11.40 15.36
CA ALA A 488 -0.25 -10.48 15.43
C ALA A 488 -1.58 -11.20 15.09
N VAL A 489 -1.58 -12.03 14.04
CA VAL A 489 -2.75 -12.83 13.64
C VAL A 489 -3.15 -13.80 14.75
N ILE A 490 -2.23 -14.62 15.26
CA ILE A 490 -2.53 -15.58 16.34
C ILE A 490 -3.02 -14.86 17.60
N GLY A 491 -2.35 -13.76 18.00
CA GLY A 491 -2.75 -12.95 19.15
C GLY A 491 -4.17 -12.40 19.01
N THR A 492 -4.53 -11.94 17.80
CA THR A 492 -5.85 -11.40 17.51
C THR A 492 -6.93 -12.49 17.53
N VAL A 493 -6.65 -13.68 16.98
CA VAL A 493 -7.59 -14.81 17.04
C VAL A 493 -7.89 -15.21 18.49
N MET A 494 -6.87 -15.22 19.35
CA MET A 494 -7.04 -15.59 20.76
C MET A 494 -7.73 -14.49 21.60
N ARG A 495 -7.42 -13.21 21.36
CA ARG A 495 -7.92 -12.07 22.14
C ARG A 495 -8.23 -10.86 21.24
N PRO A 496 -9.31 -10.89 20.45
CA PRO A 496 -9.55 -9.88 19.41
C PRO A 496 -9.72 -8.47 19.96
N ARG A 497 -10.36 -8.29 21.13
CA ARG A 497 -10.58 -6.96 21.75
C ARG A 497 -9.34 -6.36 22.44
N ALA A 498 -8.32 -7.16 22.71
CA ALA A 498 -7.11 -6.71 23.39
C ALA A 498 -6.01 -6.24 22.43
N ALA A 499 -6.15 -6.53 21.14
CA ALA A 499 -5.20 -6.09 20.14
C ALA A 499 -5.35 -4.58 19.93
N THR A 500 -4.30 -3.83 20.27
CA THR A 500 -4.23 -2.37 20.14
C THR A 500 -3.05 -1.97 19.26
N PHE A 501 -3.10 -0.75 18.73
CA PHE A 501 -2.02 -0.18 17.92
C PHE A 501 -1.31 0.96 18.64
N LYS A 502 0.02 1.05 18.45
CA LYS A 502 0.81 2.25 18.77
C LYS A 502 1.21 2.95 17.47
N VAL A 503 1.01 4.27 17.43
CA VAL A 503 1.38 5.11 16.28
C VAL A 503 2.88 5.01 16.00
N THR A 504 3.23 4.87 14.73
CA THR A 504 4.59 4.86 14.18
C THR A 504 5.31 6.18 14.42
N ALA A 505 6.58 6.13 14.83
CA ALA A 505 7.53 7.21 14.50
C ALA A 505 7.80 7.16 12.99
N LYS A 506 7.79 8.31 12.31
CA LYS A 506 7.99 8.41 10.86
C LYS A 506 9.43 8.84 10.48
N ASP A 507 10.36 8.82 11.43
CA ASP A 507 11.65 9.50 11.29
C ASP A 507 12.83 8.51 11.14
N ASP A 508 12.82 7.69 10.08
CA ASP A 508 14.02 6.94 9.68
C ASP A 508 14.49 7.46 8.30
N GLU A 509 15.49 8.33 8.29
CA GLU A 509 16.06 8.88 7.04
C GLU A 509 16.76 7.79 6.21
N LEU A 510 16.32 7.60 4.97
CA LEU A 510 16.86 6.61 4.02
C LEU A 510 18.04 7.15 3.18
N ASP A 511 18.97 7.87 3.79
CA ASP A 511 20.08 8.47 3.04
C ASP A 511 21.20 7.48 2.71
N HIS A 512 21.29 6.39 3.47
CA HIS A 512 22.30 5.36 3.29
C HIS A 512 21.69 3.95 3.39
N ALA A 513 22.40 2.96 2.84
CA ALA A 513 21.99 1.57 2.94
C ALA A 513 22.27 1.03 4.36
N PHE A 514 21.32 0.29 4.94
CA PHE A 514 21.50 -0.34 6.25
C PHE A 514 20.69 -1.63 6.41
N LEU A 515 21.06 -2.46 7.39
CA LEU A 515 20.26 -3.62 7.77
C LEU A 515 19.13 -3.19 8.71
N SER A 516 17.89 -3.44 8.32
CA SER A 516 16.69 -3.15 9.10
C SER A 516 16.80 -3.71 10.52
N PRO A 517 16.41 -2.97 11.58
CA PRO A 517 16.50 -3.44 12.97
C PRO A 517 15.73 -4.74 13.24
N ILE A 518 14.69 -5.02 12.45
CA ILE A 518 13.84 -6.21 12.60
C ILE A 518 14.27 -7.39 11.71
N TYR A 519 15.53 -7.47 11.28
CA TYR A 519 15.98 -8.51 10.36
C TYR A 519 15.88 -9.96 10.90
N LEU A 520 15.94 -10.14 12.22
CA LEU A 520 16.17 -11.44 12.85
C LEU A 520 15.13 -12.53 12.52
N PRO A 521 13.81 -12.29 12.59
CA PRO A 521 12.81 -13.34 12.32
C PRO A 521 12.91 -13.93 10.91
N LEU A 522 13.17 -13.09 9.91
CA LEU A 522 13.33 -13.55 8.52
C LEU A 522 14.66 -14.27 8.30
N VAL A 523 15.74 -13.85 8.97
CA VAL A 523 17.02 -14.59 8.97
C VAL A 523 16.85 -15.98 9.59
N VAL A 524 16.16 -16.09 10.72
CA VAL A 524 15.91 -17.37 11.39
C VAL A 524 15.10 -18.31 10.50
N LEU A 525 14.05 -17.79 9.85
CA LEU A 525 13.25 -18.57 8.90
C LEU A 525 14.10 -19.08 7.73
N THR A 526 14.87 -18.20 7.08
CA THR A 526 15.73 -18.57 5.95
C THR A 526 16.83 -19.54 6.38
N GLY A 527 17.42 -19.35 7.57
CA GLY A 527 18.42 -20.25 8.14
C GLY A 527 17.86 -21.63 8.47
N LEU A 528 16.62 -21.71 8.97
CA LEU A 528 15.93 -22.97 9.23
C LEU A 528 15.67 -23.75 7.92
N LEU A 529 15.25 -23.06 6.86
CA LEU A 529 15.07 -23.66 5.54
C LEU A 529 16.41 -24.15 4.95
N LEU A 530 17.49 -23.39 5.14
CA LEU A 530 18.84 -23.81 4.75
C LEU A 530 19.27 -25.07 5.52
N ALA A 531 19.03 -25.12 6.83
CA ALA A 531 19.29 -26.32 7.62
C ALA A 531 18.50 -27.53 7.10
N GLY A 532 17.26 -27.32 6.63
CA GLY A 532 16.47 -28.33 5.94
C GLY A 532 17.13 -28.82 4.64
N VAL A 533 17.71 -27.91 3.83
CA VAL A 533 18.43 -28.29 2.60
C VAL A 533 19.63 -29.17 2.96
N ILE A 534 20.39 -28.78 3.98
CA ILE A 534 21.54 -29.56 4.47
C ILE A 534 21.09 -30.94 4.97
N ALA A 535 20.02 -31.01 5.76
CA ALA A 535 19.44 -32.26 6.23
C ALA A 535 18.98 -33.16 5.08
N GLY A 536 18.39 -32.58 4.02
CA GLY A 536 18.03 -33.31 2.81
C GLY A 536 19.24 -33.91 2.09
N VAL A 537 20.34 -33.17 1.96
CA VAL A 537 21.59 -33.68 1.38
C VAL A 537 22.17 -34.82 2.23
N ILE A 538 22.20 -34.65 3.56
CA ILE A 538 22.65 -35.70 4.48
C ILE A 538 21.80 -36.96 4.32
N ARG A 539 20.47 -36.83 4.31
CA ARG A 539 19.55 -37.96 4.14
C ARG A 539 19.72 -38.64 2.78
N TRP A 540 19.92 -37.89 1.70
CA TRP A 540 20.15 -38.43 0.36
C TRP A 540 21.38 -39.35 0.30
N ILE A 541 22.44 -38.97 1.00
CA ILE A 541 23.71 -39.72 1.07
C ILE A 541 23.58 -40.91 2.02
N ALA A 542 23.02 -40.68 3.22
CA ALA A 542 22.97 -41.67 4.29
C ALA A 542 21.90 -42.75 4.10
N PHE A 543 20.77 -42.42 3.45
CA PHE A 543 19.62 -43.31 3.30
C PHE A 543 19.23 -43.48 1.82
N PRO A 544 19.90 -44.38 1.07
CA PRO A 544 19.58 -44.62 -0.34
C PRO A 544 18.13 -45.07 -0.60
N GLY A 545 17.49 -45.74 0.36
CA GLY A 545 16.08 -46.16 0.27
C GLY A 545 15.08 -44.99 0.27
N ASP A 546 15.44 -43.87 0.90
CA ASP A 546 14.57 -42.71 1.07
C ASP A 546 14.66 -41.73 -0.10
N ARG A 547 15.51 -42.01 -1.09
CA ARG A 547 15.85 -41.05 -2.17
C ARG A 547 14.63 -40.53 -2.92
N ALA A 548 13.64 -41.36 -3.19
CA ALA A 548 12.42 -40.92 -3.87
C ALA A 548 11.68 -39.83 -3.08
N VAL A 549 11.52 -40.02 -1.76
CA VAL A 549 10.85 -39.06 -0.88
C VAL A 549 11.72 -37.82 -0.66
N VAL A 550 13.02 -38.00 -0.43
CA VAL A 550 13.98 -36.90 -0.27
C VAL A 550 14.05 -36.05 -1.56
N GLN A 551 13.90 -36.65 -2.74
CA GLN A 551 13.85 -35.90 -4.00
C GLN A 551 12.67 -34.93 -4.02
N ILE A 552 11.47 -35.40 -3.67
CA ILE A 552 10.24 -34.58 -3.69
C ILE A 552 10.29 -33.53 -2.59
N VAL A 553 10.48 -33.96 -1.34
CA VAL A 553 10.46 -33.07 -0.17
C VAL A 553 11.66 -32.12 -0.16
N GLY A 554 12.84 -32.62 -0.53
CA GLY A 554 14.05 -31.82 -0.66
C GLY A 554 13.92 -30.77 -1.76
N ALA A 555 13.34 -31.12 -2.92
CA ALA A 555 13.08 -30.13 -3.98
C ALA A 555 12.11 -29.02 -3.50
N TRP A 556 11.06 -29.39 -2.77
CA TRP A 556 10.16 -28.43 -2.15
C TRP A 556 10.86 -27.51 -1.14
N ASN A 557 11.73 -28.07 -0.30
CA ASN A 557 12.48 -27.26 0.65
C ASN A 557 13.50 -26.34 -0.04
N VAL A 558 14.15 -26.80 -1.12
CA VAL A 558 15.03 -25.97 -1.95
C VAL A 558 14.23 -24.82 -2.56
N TYR A 559 13.05 -25.09 -3.12
CA TYR A 559 12.15 -24.05 -3.63
C TYR A 559 11.80 -23.01 -2.55
N ASN A 560 11.38 -23.47 -1.37
CA ASN A 560 11.07 -22.61 -0.23
C ASN A 560 12.28 -21.77 0.21
N PHE A 561 13.46 -22.39 0.32
CA PHE A 561 14.70 -21.72 0.67
C PHE A 561 15.07 -20.64 -0.35
N LEU A 562 14.95 -20.91 -1.65
CA LEU A 562 15.25 -19.94 -2.71
C LEU A 562 14.34 -18.70 -2.60
N LEU A 563 13.02 -18.90 -2.43
CA LEU A 563 12.10 -17.78 -2.25
C LEU A 563 12.35 -17.02 -0.94
N ALA A 564 12.64 -17.71 0.16
CA ALA A 564 12.99 -17.10 1.44
C ALA A 564 14.32 -16.33 1.39
N ALA A 565 15.31 -16.82 0.65
CA ALA A 565 16.56 -16.13 0.41
C ALA A 565 16.34 -14.83 -0.39
N PHE A 566 15.43 -14.85 -1.37
CA PHE A 566 15.08 -13.63 -2.08
C PHE A 566 14.28 -12.66 -1.21
N ALA A 567 13.28 -13.16 -0.47
CA ALA A 567 12.50 -12.38 0.49
C ALA A 567 13.39 -11.73 1.56
N LEU A 568 14.46 -12.42 2.00
CA LEU A 568 15.44 -11.88 2.95
C LEU A 568 16.13 -10.62 2.44
N ARG A 569 16.18 -10.38 1.12
CA ARG A 569 16.69 -9.10 0.60
C ARG A 569 15.87 -7.89 1.06
N ALA A 570 14.62 -8.08 1.49
CA ALA A 570 13.75 -7.00 1.95
C ALA A 570 14.26 -6.31 3.21
N VAL A 571 15.07 -6.98 4.04
CA VAL A 571 15.62 -6.38 5.28
C VAL A 571 16.85 -5.51 5.03
N PHE A 572 17.41 -5.52 3.82
CA PHE A 572 18.54 -4.68 3.45
C PHE A 572 18.02 -3.39 2.81
N GLU A 573 17.89 -2.36 3.63
CA GLU A 573 17.36 -1.06 3.21
C GLU A 573 18.28 -0.40 2.19
N ARG A 574 17.70 0.04 1.08
CA ARG A 574 18.40 0.79 0.04
C ARG A 574 18.02 2.26 0.10
N PRO A 575 18.98 3.17 -0.16
CA PRO A 575 18.72 4.60 -0.10
C PRO A 575 17.80 5.06 -1.23
N TRP A 576 17.02 6.12 -0.97
CA TRP A 576 15.98 6.63 -1.87
C TRP A 576 16.54 7.10 -3.22
N ARG A 577 17.75 7.67 -3.24
CA ARG A 577 18.43 8.21 -4.43
C ARG A 577 18.64 7.20 -5.56
N LEU A 578 18.51 5.90 -5.28
CA LEU A 578 18.64 4.83 -6.27
C LEU A 578 17.31 4.54 -6.99
N VAL A 579 16.23 5.24 -6.66
CA VAL A 579 14.89 5.05 -7.23
C VAL A 579 14.45 6.32 -7.94
N LYS A 580 14.02 6.21 -9.20
CA LYS A 580 13.40 7.34 -9.90
C LYS A 580 12.01 7.62 -9.31
N PRO A 581 11.74 8.82 -8.78
CA PRO A 581 10.44 9.14 -8.21
C PRO A 581 9.36 9.20 -9.30
N ARG A 582 8.15 8.71 -9.02
CA ARG A 582 7.01 8.81 -9.95
C ARG A 582 6.45 10.24 -10.03
N THR A 583 6.95 11.16 -9.20
CA THR A 583 6.60 12.59 -9.18
C THR A 583 7.35 13.42 -10.20
N ALA A 584 8.30 12.86 -10.96
CA ALA A 584 9.07 13.62 -11.95
C ALA A 584 8.16 14.34 -12.96
N VAL A 585 8.42 15.63 -13.18
CA VAL A 585 7.64 16.52 -14.06
C VAL A 585 8.55 17.13 -15.13
N SER A 586 7.93 17.83 -16.07
CA SER A 586 8.61 18.73 -17.00
C SER A 586 7.69 19.93 -17.18
N ALA A 587 7.99 21.00 -16.45
CA ALA A 587 7.24 22.25 -16.52
C ALA A 587 8.20 23.41 -16.82
N PRO A 588 7.96 24.20 -17.89
CA PRO A 588 8.80 25.33 -18.21
C PRO A 588 8.69 26.42 -17.14
N ALA A 589 9.80 27.08 -16.85
CA ALA A 589 9.89 28.17 -15.88
C ALA A 589 11.03 29.12 -16.26
N ARG A 590 11.08 30.28 -15.61
CA ARG A 590 12.17 31.24 -15.69
C ARG A 590 12.84 31.41 -14.34
N LEU A 591 14.15 31.38 -14.31
CA LEU A 591 14.96 31.63 -13.12
C LEU A 591 15.70 32.95 -13.27
N ALA A 592 15.53 33.87 -12.33
CA ALA A 592 16.28 35.13 -12.25
C ALA A 592 17.13 35.14 -10.98
N VAL A 593 18.46 35.27 -11.09
CA VAL A 593 19.39 35.27 -9.96
C VAL A 593 19.72 36.72 -9.57
N GLU A 594 19.76 37.06 -8.27
CA GLU A 594 19.92 38.45 -7.79
C GLU A 594 21.15 39.19 -8.35
N ASP A 595 22.19 38.47 -8.77
CA ASP A 595 23.43 39.05 -9.33
C ASP A 595 23.45 39.19 -10.88
N GLY A 596 22.33 38.95 -11.57
CA GLY A 596 22.24 39.07 -13.02
C GLY A 596 20.90 39.65 -13.48
N ALA A 597 20.93 40.69 -14.30
CA ALA A 597 19.75 41.21 -15.01
C ALA A 597 19.16 40.23 -16.05
N THR A 598 19.63 38.98 -16.06
CA THR A 598 19.33 37.94 -17.06
C THR A 598 18.50 36.84 -16.41
N ALA A 599 17.29 36.64 -16.92
CA ALA A 599 16.46 35.49 -16.60
C ALA A 599 16.80 34.35 -17.57
N PHE A 600 16.81 33.12 -17.06
CA PHE A 600 17.11 31.91 -17.81
C PHE A 600 15.88 31.03 -17.92
N ASP A 601 15.64 30.49 -19.10
CA ASP A 601 14.63 29.46 -19.27
C ASP A 601 15.16 28.15 -18.66
N VAL A 602 14.36 27.57 -17.77
CA VAL A 602 14.65 26.34 -17.05
C VAL A 602 13.44 25.41 -17.10
N THR A 603 13.66 24.14 -16.87
CA THR A 603 12.59 23.15 -16.72
C THR A 603 12.53 22.67 -15.28
N ILE A 604 11.38 22.80 -14.63
CA ILE A 604 11.13 22.15 -13.34
C ILE A 604 10.97 20.65 -13.58
N ILE A 605 11.79 19.85 -12.89
CA ILE A 605 11.80 18.39 -12.99
C ILE A 605 11.28 17.68 -11.74
N ALA A 606 11.31 18.35 -10.59
CA ALA A 606 10.65 17.92 -9.36
C ALA A 606 10.27 19.14 -8.52
N ALA A 607 9.19 19.05 -7.75
CA ALA A 607 8.76 20.12 -6.85
C ALA A 607 8.12 19.53 -5.59
N THR A 608 8.43 20.12 -4.45
CA THR A 608 7.91 19.82 -3.11
C THR A 608 7.56 21.13 -2.42
N ALA A 609 7.19 21.10 -1.13
CA ALA A 609 6.87 22.31 -0.37
C ALA A 609 8.10 23.17 -0.05
N ASN A 610 9.30 22.57 0.05
CA ASN A 610 10.54 23.21 0.50
C ASN A 610 11.69 23.13 -0.51
N ALA A 611 11.55 22.35 -1.57
CA ALA A 611 12.59 22.19 -2.59
C ALA A 611 12.02 22.01 -4.00
N VAL A 612 12.70 22.58 -4.98
CA VAL A 612 12.42 22.42 -6.41
C VAL A 612 13.72 22.00 -7.10
N GLN A 613 13.63 21.03 -8.00
CA GLN A 613 14.74 20.66 -8.88
C GLN A 613 14.48 21.24 -10.26
N LEU A 614 15.47 21.96 -10.79
CA LEU A 614 15.44 22.59 -12.09
C LEU A 614 16.47 21.93 -13.00
N GLN A 615 16.20 21.95 -14.29
CA GLN A 615 17.11 21.51 -15.34
C GLN A 615 17.32 22.64 -16.34
N LEU A 616 18.58 22.99 -16.54
CA LEU A 616 19.06 23.89 -17.59
C LEU A 616 19.33 23.07 -18.86
N ASP A 617 19.31 23.75 -20.02
CA ASP A 617 19.65 23.14 -21.30
C ASP A 617 21.11 22.63 -21.30
N SER A 618 21.41 21.66 -22.16
CA SER A 618 22.61 20.79 -22.10
C SER A 618 23.97 21.49 -22.26
N GLU A 619 24.01 22.81 -22.45
CA GLU A 619 25.25 23.55 -22.60
C GLU A 619 25.89 23.86 -21.24
N LEU A 620 27.17 23.49 -21.07
CA LEU A 620 27.99 23.84 -19.89
C LEU A 620 28.20 25.35 -19.72
N ARG A 621 27.95 26.12 -20.78
CA ARG A 621 28.04 27.57 -20.77
C ARG A 621 26.71 28.18 -21.14
N GLY A 622 26.34 29.28 -20.48
CA GLY A 622 25.14 30.04 -20.83
C GLY A 622 25.28 30.76 -22.17
N ALA A 623 24.17 31.33 -22.65
CA ALA A 623 24.14 32.19 -23.84
C ALA A 623 25.05 33.43 -23.74
N ASP A 624 25.46 33.78 -22.52
CA ASP A 624 26.42 34.83 -22.17
C ASP A 624 27.87 34.33 -22.03
N GLY A 625 28.12 33.05 -22.29
CA GLY A 625 29.42 32.40 -22.23
C GLY A 625 29.89 32.00 -20.82
N ARG A 626 29.08 32.20 -19.77
CA ARG A 626 29.44 31.85 -18.38
C ARG A 626 29.35 30.35 -18.14
N ASP A 627 30.37 29.78 -17.49
CA ASP A 627 30.36 28.40 -17.02
C ASP A 627 29.38 28.26 -15.84
N TRP A 628 28.36 27.43 -16.01
CA TRP A 628 27.34 27.22 -14.98
C TRP A 628 27.89 26.54 -13.73
N GLN A 629 28.86 25.64 -13.86
CA GLN A 629 29.48 24.96 -12.70
C GLN A 629 30.30 25.93 -11.86
N ASN A 630 30.96 26.89 -12.51
CA ASN A 630 31.81 27.89 -11.86
C ASN A 630 31.10 29.26 -11.73
N SER A 631 29.77 29.28 -11.80
CA SER A 631 28.95 30.49 -11.77
C SER A 631 28.93 31.19 -10.40
N GLY A 632 29.31 30.46 -9.34
CA GLY A 632 29.23 30.93 -7.96
C GLY A 632 27.79 31.20 -7.51
N TRP A 633 26.81 30.49 -8.08
CA TRP A 633 25.40 30.67 -7.75
C TRP A 633 24.96 29.94 -6.50
N GLU A 634 25.73 28.95 -6.03
CA GLU A 634 25.44 28.28 -4.75
C GLU A 634 25.38 29.30 -3.60
N GLY A 635 24.31 29.21 -2.82
CA GLY A 635 23.97 30.14 -1.75
C GLY A 635 23.30 31.45 -2.20
N LYS A 636 23.12 31.70 -3.51
CA LYS A 636 22.47 32.94 -3.99
C LYS A 636 20.96 32.83 -3.98
N ALA A 637 20.31 33.95 -3.63
CA ALA A 637 18.88 34.10 -3.81
C ALA A 637 18.53 34.27 -5.30
N ALA A 638 17.41 33.67 -5.67
CA ALA A 638 16.86 33.70 -7.00
C ALA A 638 15.34 33.74 -6.94
N SER A 639 14.72 34.03 -8.07
CA SER A 639 13.28 34.09 -8.24
C SER A 639 12.87 33.16 -9.37
N LEU A 640 12.07 32.14 -9.03
CA LEU A 640 11.55 31.15 -9.96
C LEU A 640 10.13 31.52 -10.38
N THR A 641 9.89 31.74 -11.67
CA THR A 641 8.55 32.03 -12.21
C THR A 641 8.13 30.89 -13.14
N PRO A 642 7.17 30.04 -12.75
CA PRO A 642 6.68 28.95 -13.60
C PRO A 642 5.86 29.51 -14.77
N ILE A 643 5.89 28.84 -15.92
CA ILE A 643 5.09 29.19 -17.11
C ILE A 643 3.94 28.18 -17.21
N LEU A 644 2.75 28.58 -16.76
CA LEU A 644 1.56 27.75 -16.61
C LEU A 644 0.34 28.40 -17.26
N PRO A 645 0.19 28.36 -18.60
CA PRO A 645 -0.87 29.07 -19.32
C PRO A 645 -2.30 28.69 -18.92
N LYS A 646 -2.47 27.51 -18.31
CA LYS A 646 -3.77 26.99 -17.84
C LYS A 646 -4.14 27.45 -16.43
N THR A 647 -3.20 28.04 -15.69
CA THR A 647 -3.34 28.42 -14.29
C THR A 647 -2.53 29.72 -14.03
N PRO A 648 -2.88 30.84 -14.71
CA PRO A 648 -2.07 32.07 -14.70
C PRO A 648 -1.92 32.68 -13.29
N GLU A 649 -2.84 32.40 -12.37
CA GLU A 649 -2.74 32.83 -10.98
C GLU A 649 -1.51 32.27 -10.24
N LEU A 650 -0.89 31.20 -10.73
CA LEU A 650 0.32 30.59 -10.17
C LEU A 650 1.61 31.00 -10.90
N GLU A 651 1.54 31.86 -11.93
CA GLU A 651 2.71 32.44 -12.62
C GLU A 651 3.32 33.61 -11.83
N GLN A 652 3.35 33.50 -10.49
CA GLN A 652 3.97 34.49 -9.63
C GLN A 652 5.43 34.13 -9.34
N PRO A 653 6.32 35.14 -9.18
CA PRO A 653 7.71 34.88 -8.82
C PRO A 653 7.79 34.25 -7.42
N LEU A 654 8.40 33.07 -7.33
CA LEU A 654 8.67 32.34 -6.10
C LEU A 654 10.12 32.58 -5.67
N PRO A 655 10.38 33.23 -4.52
CA PRO A 655 11.73 33.37 -3.99
C PRO A 655 12.30 32.00 -3.61
N VAL A 656 13.52 31.72 -4.07
CA VAL A 656 14.25 30.47 -3.85
C VAL A 656 15.74 30.74 -3.60
N VAL A 657 16.44 29.81 -2.99
CA VAL A 657 17.91 29.83 -2.83
C VAL A 657 18.51 28.67 -3.60
N ILE A 658 19.56 28.92 -4.38
CA ILE A 658 20.27 27.86 -5.12
C ILE A 658 21.21 27.16 -4.15
N GLU A 659 21.02 25.86 -3.90
CA GLU A 659 21.86 25.10 -2.96
C GLU A 659 22.95 24.28 -3.64
N ASP A 660 22.64 23.68 -4.79
CA ASP A 660 23.52 22.69 -5.42
C ASP A 660 23.40 22.74 -6.94
N ILE A 661 24.54 22.66 -7.63
CA ILE A 661 24.64 22.63 -9.08
C ILE A 661 25.33 21.35 -9.50
N ARG A 662 24.57 20.43 -10.11
CA ARG A 662 25.09 19.14 -10.57
C ARG A 662 25.09 19.05 -12.08
N THR A 663 26.17 18.52 -12.63
CA THR A 663 26.25 18.18 -14.05
C THR A 663 26.03 16.69 -14.24
N GLY A 664 25.04 16.34 -15.04
CA GLY A 664 24.67 14.98 -15.37
C GLY A 664 24.69 14.73 -16.88
N VAL A 665 24.32 13.49 -17.24
CA VAL A 665 24.20 13.07 -18.64
C VAL A 665 23.09 13.83 -19.37
N ASP A 666 22.05 14.24 -18.63
CA ASP A 666 20.87 14.93 -19.15
C ASP A 666 21.04 16.47 -19.14
N GLY A 667 22.22 17.00 -18.80
CA GLY A 667 22.49 18.44 -18.69
C GLY A 667 22.81 18.88 -17.26
N ILE A 668 22.53 20.15 -16.94
CA ILE A 668 22.84 20.73 -15.62
C ILE A 668 21.55 20.79 -14.80
N SER A 669 21.58 20.23 -13.61
CA SER A 669 20.48 20.29 -12.65
C SER A 669 20.83 21.22 -11.50
N LEU A 670 19.90 22.10 -11.16
CA LEU A 670 19.97 22.98 -9.99
C LEU A 670 19.02 22.45 -8.91
N GLY A 671 19.53 22.24 -7.71
CA GLY A 671 18.71 22.11 -6.51
C GLY A 671 18.46 23.49 -5.94
N VAL A 672 17.18 23.88 -5.81
CA VAL A 672 16.80 25.13 -5.15
C VAL A 672 15.90 24.85 -3.96
N THR A 673 16.10 25.57 -2.86
CA THR A 673 15.27 25.49 -1.66
C THR A 673 14.37 26.71 -1.51
N VAL A 674 13.25 26.47 -0.85
CA VAL A 674 12.20 27.45 -0.58
C VAL A 674 12.18 27.69 0.91
N ALA A 675 12.27 28.95 1.32
CA ALA A 675 12.17 29.33 2.72
C ALA A 675 10.77 29.06 3.28
N SER A 676 10.66 28.83 4.60
CA SER A 676 9.42 28.42 5.26
C SER A 676 8.24 29.38 5.04
N GLU A 677 8.51 30.67 4.94
CA GLU A 677 7.55 31.75 4.66
C GLU A 677 6.94 31.69 3.24
N HIS A 678 7.55 30.93 2.33
CA HIS A 678 7.09 30.73 0.96
C HIS A 678 6.61 29.29 0.70
N MET A 679 6.45 28.49 1.76
CA MET A 679 6.01 27.10 1.68
C MET A 679 4.64 26.94 1.03
N VAL A 680 3.67 27.83 1.30
CA VAL A 680 2.32 27.75 0.71
C VAL A 680 2.31 28.02 -0.79
N PRO A 681 2.92 29.11 -1.31
CA PRO A 681 3.12 29.29 -2.75
C PRO A 681 3.80 28.10 -3.44
N ALA A 682 4.89 27.57 -2.86
CA ALA A 682 5.57 26.39 -3.39
C ALA A 682 4.69 25.13 -3.37
N SER A 683 3.92 24.93 -2.31
CA SER A 683 2.96 23.82 -2.20
C SER A 683 1.85 23.90 -3.24
N ARG A 684 1.32 25.10 -3.53
CA ARG A 684 0.34 25.32 -4.61
C ARG A 684 0.92 25.02 -5.98
N LEU A 685 2.18 25.39 -6.22
CA LEU A 685 2.90 25.06 -7.44
C LEU A 685 3.06 23.54 -7.57
N ALA A 686 3.60 22.87 -6.56
CA ALA A 686 3.80 21.42 -6.53
C ALA A 686 2.47 20.67 -6.73
N ALA A 687 1.43 21.03 -5.98
CA ALA A 687 0.08 20.50 -6.13
C ALA A 687 -0.44 20.57 -7.57
N THR A 688 -0.13 21.66 -8.29
CA THR A 688 -0.61 21.88 -9.65
C THR A 688 0.19 21.08 -10.69
N ILE A 689 1.51 21.17 -10.67
CA ILE A 689 2.36 20.60 -11.73
C ILE A 689 2.64 19.11 -11.52
N VAL A 690 2.74 18.66 -10.27
CA VAL A 690 3.03 17.25 -9.94
C VAL A 690 1.74 16.45 -9.85
N TYR A 691 0.76 16.96 -9.10
CA TYR A 691 -0.42 16.21 -8.69
C TYR A 691 -1.72 16.59 -9.41
N GLY A 692 -1.74 17.68 -10.19
CA GLY A 692 -2.98 18.23 -10.70
C GLY A 692 -3.74 17.37 -11.72
N ASP A 693 -3.05 16.45 -12.40
CA ASP A 693 -3.58 15.70 -13.55
C ASP A 693 -3.56 14.18 -13.33
N SER A 694 -4.75 13.57 -13.24
CA SER A 694 -4.94 12.13 -13.08
C SER A 694 -4.47 11.29 -14.26
N SER A 695 -4.32 11.88 -15.46
CA SER A 695 -3.81 11.18 -16.64
C SER A 695 -2.36 10.70 -16.44
N ARG A 696 -1.59 11.41 -15.60
CA ARG A 696 -0.22 11.02 -15.21
C ARG A 696 -0.23 9.70 -14.44
N TRP A 697 -1.14 9.56 -13.49
CA TRP A 697 -1.27 8.33 -12.70
C TRP A 697 -1.79 7.18 -13.56
N HIS A 698 -2.71 7.46 -14.48
CA HIS A 698 -3.14 6.49 -15.47
C HIS A 698 -1.97 6.00 -16.34
N PHE A 699 -1.10 6.89 -16.80
CA PHE A 699 0.11 6.55 -17.55
C PHE A 699 1.04 5.62 -16.75
N PHE A 700 1.34 5.95 -15.50
CA PHE A 700 2.22 5.11 -14.68
C PHE A 700 1.63 3.72 -14.40
N ARG A 701 0.31 3.62 -14.20
CA ARG A 701 -0.36 2.35 -13.87
C ARG A 701 -0.62 1.46 -15.10
N LYS A 702 -0.96 2.04 -16.25
CA LYS A 702 -1.39 1.28 -17.44
C LYS A 702 -0.34 1.21 -18.55
N VAL A 703 0.52 2.24 -18.68
CA VAL A 703 1.48 2.34 -19.78
C VAL A 703 2.89 1.95 -19.34
N ARG A 704 3.34 2.42 -18.17
CA ARG A 704 4.69 2.10 -17.66
C ARG A 704 4.78 0.68 -17.10
N SER A 705 3.76 0.23 -16.36
CA SER A 705 3.71 -1.14 -15.85
C SER A 705 3.52 -2.14 -16.98
N GLN A 706 4.35 -3.18 -17.00
CA GLN A 706 4.31 -4.23 -18.02
C GLN A 706 4.00 -5.58 -17.38
N GLY A 707 3.15 -6.34 -18.07
CA GLY A 707 2.85 -7.69 -17.64
C GLY A 707 4.00 -8.67 -17.91
N SER A 708 4.02 -9.78 -17.18
CA SER A 708 4.99 -10.86 -17.39
C SER A 708 4.30 -12.15 -17.82
N THR A 709 4.92 -12.86 -18.76
CA THR A 709 4.50 -14.23 -19.09
C THR A 709 4.84 -15.17 -17.95
N LEU A 710 4.12 -16.30 -17.85
CA LEU A 710 4.36 -17.27 -16.79
C LEU A 710 5.84 -17.71 -16.73
N LEU A 711 6.38 -18.16 -17.86
CA LEU A 711 7.75 -18.68 -17.93
C LEU A 711 8.81 -17.60 -17.66
N ALA A 712 8.65 -16.40 -18.24
CA ALA A 712 9.59 -15.31 -18.01
C ALA A 712 9.59 -14.85 -16.55
N GLY A 713 8.41 -14.76 -15.92
CA GLY A 713 8.27 -14.42 -14.51
C GLY A 713 8.92 -15.46 -13.59
N LEU A 714 8.63 -16.75 -13.81
CA LEU A 714 9.24 -17.83 -13.03
C LEU A 714 10.77 -17.84 -13.19
N ALA A 715 11.29 -17.70 -14.41
CA ALA A 715 12.72 -17.64 -14.68
C ALA A 715 13.38 -16.43 -14.01
N TYR A 716 12.72 -15.26 -14.05
CA TYR A 716 13.18 -14.05 -13.38
C TYR A 716 13.33 -14.25 -11.87
N ILE A 717 12.31 -14.80 -11.20
CA ILE A 717 12.33 -15.03 -9.76
C ILE A 717 13.37 -16.08 -9.38
N LEU A 718 13.47 -17.17 -10.14
CA LEU A 718 14.51 -18.18 -9.92
C LEU A 718 15.91 -17.57 -10.01
N GLY A 719 16.18 -16.80 -11.08
CA GLY A 719 17.46 -16.13 -11.27
C GLY A 719 17.78 -15.15 -10.15
N LYS A 720 16.81 -14.32 -9.73
CA LYS A 720 16.98 -13.40 -8.60
C LYS A 720 17.19 -14.12 -7.28
N SER A 721 16.50 -15.23 -7.04
CA SER A 721 16.65 -16.04 -5.84
C SER A 721 18.06 -16.61 -5.73
N LEU A 722 18.61 -17.16 -6.82
CA LEU A 722 19.98 -17.68 -6.85
C LEU A 722 21.02 -16.59 -6.57
N VAL A 723 20.87 -15.42 -7.20
CA VAL A 723 21.79 -14.28 -7.02
C VAL A 723 21.67 -13.67 -5.62
N SER A 724 20.50 -13.76 -4.98
CA SER A 724 20.25 -13.17 -3.66
C SER A 724 21.05 -13.82 -2.53
N ILE A 725 21.40 -15.10 -2.64
CA ILE A 725 22.13 -15.85 -1.62
C ILE A 725 23.52 -15.26 -1.36
N PRO A 726 24.44 -15.21 -2.34
CA PRO A 726 25.78 -14.64 -2.13
C PRO A 726 25.71 -13.14 -1.81
N MET A 727 24.77 -12.39 -2.39
CA MET A 727 24.60 -10.97 -2.08
C MET A 727 24.21 -10.74 -0.61
N SER A 728 23.25 -11.50 -0.09
CA SER A 728 22.83 -11.38 1.31
C SER A 728 23.97 -11.74 2.27
N ALA A 729 24.74 -12.80 1.97
CA ALA A 729 25.90 -13.17 2.77
C ALA A 729 26.96 -12.05 2.80
N LEU A 730 27.27 -11.45 1.64
CA LEU A 730 28.22 -10.33 1.56
C LEU A 730 27.74 -9.10 2.31
N ASP A 731 26.46 -8.74 2.20
CA ASP A 731 25.90 -7.58 2.90
C ASP A 731 25.90 -7.79 4.42
N PHE A 732 25.58 -8.99 4.91
CA PHE A 732 25.72 -9.33 6.34
C PHE A 732 27.17 -9.21 6.84
N LEU A 733 28.15 -9.65 6.05
CA LEU A 733 29.57 -9.55 6.42
C LEU A 733 30.07 -8.09 6.45
N ARG A 734 29.49 -7.21 5.62
CA ARG A 734 29.84 -5.78 5.56
C ARG A 734 29.16 -4.94 6.65
N GLU A 735 28.03 -5.39 7.18
CA GLU A 735 27.20 -4.64 8.12
C GLU A 735 27.94 -4.21 9.41
N PRO A 736 28.76 -5.04 10.09
CA PRO A 736 29.50 -4.61 11.27
C PRO A 736 30.50 -3.49 10.98
N ALA A 737 31.17 -3.53 9.83
CA ALA A 737 32.11 -2.49 9.42
C ALA A 737 31.37 -1.18 9.07
N ARG A 738 30.22 -1.27 8.40
CA ARG A 738 29.32 -0.12 8.16
C ARG A 738 28.90 0.53 9.47
N ARG A 739 28.39 -0.25 10.43
CA ARG A 739 27.97 0.27 11.75
C ARG A 739 29.10 1.00 12.47
N ARG A 740 30.33 0.45 12.46
CA ARG A 740 31.49 1.14 13.04
C ARG A 740 31.78 2.48 12.37
N ARG A 741 31.67 2.57 11.03
CA ARG A 741 31.85 3.83 10.30
C ARG A 741 30.75 4.84 10.63
N GLN A 742 29.50 4.38 10.73
CA GLN A 742 28.37 5.24 11.12
C GLN A 742 28.56 5.78 12.54
N LEU A 743 28.83 4.91 13.52
CA LEU A 743 29.15 5.34 14.88
C LEU A 743 30.34 6.31 14.92
N ALA A 744 31.37 6.10 14.09
CA ALA A 744 32.50 7.03 14.03
C ALA A 744 32.11 8.40 13.42
N ALA A 745 31.19 8.43 12.45
CA ALA A 745 30.66 9.65 11.87
C ALA A 745 29.69 10.39 12.82
N ASP A 746 28.89 9.67 13.58
CA ASP A 746 28.00 10.25 14.60
C ASP A 746 28.81 10.81 15.79
N LEU A 747 30.01 10.27 16.03
CA LEU A 747 30.95 10.72 17.06
C LEU A 747 31.89 11.85 16.59
N THR A 748 31.95 12.14 15.28
CA THR A 748 32.68 13.32 14.79
C THR A 748 31.90 14.57 15.13
N ILE A 749 32.38 15.28 16.16
CA ILE A 749 31.95 16.63 16.51
C ILE A 749 32.16 17.52 15.26
N PRO A 750 31.14 18.23 14.76
CA PRO A 750 31.30 19.18 13.65
C PRO A 750 32.44 20.16 13.97
N GLU A 751 33.28 20.51 12.98
CA GLU A 751 34.38 21.48 13.20
C GLU A 751 33.88 22.83 13.76
N ASP A 752 32.62 23.19 13.47
CA ASP A 752 31.94 24.38 13.97
C ASP A 752 31.25 24.24 15.33
N ALA A 753 31.22 23.05 15.95
CA ALA A 753 30.58 22.87 17.26
C ALA A 753 31.29 23.70 18.35
N PHE A 754 32.61 23.91 18.21
CA PHE A 754 33.37 24.79 19.11
C PHE A 754 33.05 26.27 18.86
N ALA A 755 32.77 26.66 17.61
CA ALA A 755 32.39 28.02 17.22
C ALA A 755 30.95 28.36 17.61
N GLN A 756 30.04 27.38 17.58
CA GLN A 756 28.67 27.53 18.09
C GLN A 756 28.64 27.61 19.62
N ALA A 757 29.38 26.76 20.32
CA ALA A 757 29.46 26.79 21.78
C ALA A 757 30.10 28.08 22.33
N THR A 758 31.00 28.73 21.58
CA THR A 758 31.56 30.03 21.97
C THR A 758 30.63 31.21 21.67
N ARG A 759 29.73 31.10 20.67
CA ARG A 759 28.68 32.11 20.41
C ARG A 759 27.57 32.08 21.46
N GLU A 760 27.24 30.90 22.01
CA GLU A 760 26.24 30.78 23.08
C GLU A 760 26.75 31.25 24.45
N GLN A 761 28.06 31.49 24.60
CA GLN A 761 28.66 32.05 25.83
C GLN A 761 28.83 33.58 25.81
N GLU A 762 28.43 34.28 24.75
CA GLU A 762 28.32 35.74 24.79
C GLU A 762 27.08 36.12 25.63
N GLU A 763 27.32 36.40 26.91
CA GLU A 763 26.31 36.94 27.84
C GLU A 763 25.52 38.10 27.20
N PRO A 764 24.19 38.13 27.35
CA PRO A 764 23.39 39.25 26.89
C PRO A 764 23.85 40.52 27.63
N LYS A 765 24.28 41.51 26.85
CA LYS A 765 24.63 42.84 27.34
C LYS A 765 23.50 43.38 28.24
N PRO A 766 23.78 43.87 29.45
CA PRO A 766 22.73 44.39 30.32
C PRO A 766 22.04 45.59 29.66
N PRO A 767 20.71 45.74 29.80
CA PRO A 767 20.00 46.89 29.26
C PRO A 767 20.44 48.18 29.97
N GLU A 768 20.58 49.26 29.20
CA GLU A 768 20.93 50.59 29.72
C GLU A 768 19.89 51.07 30.76
N PRO A 769 20.31 51.73 31.84
CA PRO A 769 19.41 52.14 32.90
C PRO A 769 18.51 53.30 32.46
N GLU A 770 17.20 53.05 32.54
CA GLU A 770 16.12 54.00 32.31
C GLU A 770 16.13 55.11 33.39
N LYS A 771 16.10 56.38 32.96
CA LYS A 771 16.08 57.55 33.86
C LYS A 771 14.70 57.72 34.49
N THR A 772 14.54 57.28 35.74
CA THR A 772 13.35 57.54 36.56
C THR A 772 13.31 58.97 37.12
N ARG A 773 12.19 59.68 36.91
CA ARG A 773 11.77 60.89 37.66
C ARG A 773 11.19 60.51 39.04
N PRO A 774 11.20 61.41 40.04
CA PRO A 774 11.02 61.05 41.45
C PRO A 774 9.55 60.92 41.87
N ALA A 775 9.38 60.11 42.92
CA ALA A 775 8.14 59.67 43.53
C ALA A 775 7.38 60.78 44.29
N ARG A 776 6.06 60.59 44.40
CA ARG A 776 5.24 61.12 45.50
C ARG A 776 4.55 59.97 46.20
N SER A 777 4.68 59.98 47.52
CA SER A 777 4.07 59.07 48.49
C SER A 777 2.55 59.20 48.53
N GLU A 778 1.87 58.14 48.94
CA GLU A 778 0.89 58.22 50.02
C GLU A 778 0.66 56.82 50.63
N TYR A 779 0.52 56.82 51.96
CA TYR A 779 0.59 55.71 52.90
C TYR A 779 -0.71 54.87 52.93
N LEU A 780 -0.63 53.62 53.41
CA LEU A 780 -1.16 53.22 54.73
C LEU A 780 -0.84 51.74 55.01
N GLU A 781 -0.56 51.51 56.28
CA GLU A 781 0.06 50.34 56.89
C GLU A 781 -1.02 49.59 57.72
N ILE A 782 -0.72 48.32 58.04
CA ILE A 782 -1.23 47.50 59.17
C ILE A 782 -2.41 46.53 58.89
N GLU A 783 -2.05 45.25 59.02
CA GLU A 783 -2.70 44.02 59.59
C GLU A 783 -4.23 43.87 59.45
N ASP A 784 -4.79 42.71 59.07
CA ASP A 784 -4.47 41.31 59.41
C ASP A 784 -4.42 40.35 58.20
#